data_AF-A0A8T7EHE1-F1
#
_entry.id   AF-A0A8T7EHE1-F1
#
_cell.length_a   1.000
_cell.length_b   1.000
_cell.length_c   1.000
_cell.angle_alpha   90.00
_cell.angle_beta   90.00
_cell.angle_gamma   90.00
#
_symmetry.space_group_name_H-M   'P 1'
#
loop_
_entity.id
_entity.type
_entity.pdbx_description
1 polymer ?
#
loop_
_entity_poly.entity_id
_entity_poly.type
_entity_poly.pdbx_seq_one_letter_code
_entity_poly.pdbx_strand_id
1 'polypeptide(L)'
;MDLFIFSLRSFLSGRTRSLLLALGLFIITIALLVINVISRTTTVTIEQSLSNHWRTTYDILVRPSGSRSTIETKYGLAEANHLSSIFGGITTDQYEAIKNIPDVEIAAPIAMVGMVVNPIPTDELAQLSEDGIYLLEVDTYIDDGFQLQEHRQNTYYFYGPDMPLSQRDPDWQNYPVINWQYPINGWMFWPLMFAGIDPEQEAALVGIDEAMLEGNYLDSDGQYSTPPFLINATPYISITIHAALKSVEIPAELSDLSEIMKQGGTDYLATLPAYNTLVEQEMNSNEAYEKLIEQFNSGDIKLGLGAVSRPGRIQYQEITPTIAFNKPVLQLILPNEVHDVGLPFYRTISRANDESQFREARFTAEGVFNIENIPRPLDINRVPLETYFPPSATLYFDETGQAIEPQPLRTTGHPADYIQSPPLLLTTIEAAQRVCGNDCISAIRVRVGGINELTPAAQRKIETIAGEIARLTGLDVDIMVGSSPTRVLVHVPGVGYVEEQWIQKNITTTYQERVQTGHLLLLGTLLGIGGLFVLDLAWAEVVARRRTIALQKALGWRSATVFRQVLSQILLAGVVATLLGTLVAIGISRLAGLPMPSLSLLLGVPLLVVGLCLAGGAYPAWLAAHIPPIVGLQQGNLRAATAKRAPLPTRS
;
A
#
# COMPACT_ATOMS: atom_id res chain seq x y z
N MET A 1 10.44 -60.17 32.45
CA MET A 1 10.77 -59.23 33.54
C MET A 1 12.28 -59.04 33.67
N ASP A 2 13.08 -60.09 33.55
CA ASP A 2 14.55 -60.04 33.76
C ASP A 2 15.32 -59.17 32.76
N LEU A 3 14.91 -59.14 31.49
CA LEU A 3 15.57 -58.34 30.45
C LEU A 3 15.41 -56.82 30.66
N PHE A 4 14.26 -56.39 31.22
CA PHE A 4 13.99 -54.98 31.54
C PHE A 4 14.81 -54.53 32.76
N ILE A 5 14.83 -55.34 33.82
CA ILE A 5 15.61 -55.07 35.03
C ILE A 5 17.12 -55.05 34.72
N PHE A 6 17.58 -55.95 33.84
CA PHE A 6 18.96 -55.95 33.35
C PHE A 6 19.30 -54.72 32.50
N SER A 7 18.38 -54.31 31.62
CA SER A 7 18.52 -53.09 30.82
C SER A 7 18.64 -51.84 31.71
N LEU A 8 17.79 -51.75 32.75
CA LEU A 8 17.79 -50.66 33.73
C LEU A 8 19.10 -50.61 34.55
N ARG A 9 19.59 -51.76 35.03
CA ARG A 9 20.87 -51.85 35.76
C ARG A 9 22.08 -51.52 34.87
N SER A 10 22.04 -51.93 33.61
CA SER A 10 23.10 -51.67 32.63
C SER A 10 23.14 -50.20 32.17
N PHE A 11 21.98 -49.55 32.14
CA PHE A 11 21.84 -48.11 31.92
C PHE A 11 22.47 -47.30 33.07
N LEU A 12 22.24 -47.72 34.33
CA LEU A 12 22.81 -47.10 35.52
C LEU A 12 24.35 -47.28 35.65
N SER A 13 24.92 -48.36 35.06
CA SER A 13 26.37 -48.62 35.10
C SER A 13 27.19 -47.90 34.02
N GLY A 14 26.56 -47.45 32.91
CA GLY A 14 27.21 -46.76 31.79
C GLY A 14 27.19 -45.24 31.94
N ARG A 15 27.62 -44.74 33.10
CA ARG A 15 27.20 -43.46 33.72
C ARG A 15 27.27 -42.18 32.88
N THR A 16 28.10 -42.07 31.84
CA THR A 16 28.29 -40.80 31.11
C THR A 16 27.57 -40.75 29.77
N ARG A 17 27.61 -41.82 28.97
CA ARG A 17 27.11 -41.79 27.58
C ARG A 17 25.61 -41.99 27.45
N SER A 18 25.03 -42.85 28.29
CA SER A 18 23.58 -43.05 28.34
C SER A 18 22.86 -41.79 28.87
N LEU A 19 23.50 -41.06 29.79
CA LEU A 19 23.04 -39.75 30.26
C LEU A 19 23.13 -38.68 29.16
N LEU A 20 24.22 -38.64 28.39
CA LEU A 20 24.33 -37.72 27.24
C LEU A 20 23.25 -37.99 26.18
N LEU A 21 22.90 -39.26 25.94
CA LEU A 21 21.85 -39.64 25.00
C LEU A 21 20.49 -39.17 25.48
N ALA A 22 20.17 -39.45 26.75
CA ALA A 22 18.92 -39.00 27.36
C ALA A 22 18.82 -37.46 27.41
N LEU A 23 19.93 -36.76 27.70
CA LEU A 23 19.98 -35.30 27.74
C LEU A 23 19.76 -34.68 26.35
N GLY A 24 20.42 -35.22 25.31
CA GLY A 24 20.23 -34.75 23.94
C GLY A 24 18.79 -34.96 23.45
N LEU A 25 18.21 -36.14 23.70
CA LEU A 25 16.82 -36.44 23.36
C LEU A 25 15.82 -35.58 24.14
N PHE A 26 16.13 -35.27 25.40
CA PHE A 26 15.34 -34.36 26.25
C PHE A 26 15.32 -32.94 25.66
N ILE A 27 16.48 -32.42 25.28
CA ILE A 27 16.61 -31.10 24.63
C ILE A 27 15.83 -31.06 23.30
N ILE A 28 15.99 -32.09 22.46
CA ILE A 28 15.28 -32.20 21.18
C ILE A 28 13.76 -32.21 21.40
N THR A 29 13.26 -32.93 22.40
CA THR A 29 11.82 -32.99 22.71
C THR A 29 11.29 -31.62 23.12
N ILE A 30 12.00 -30.92 24.00
CA ILE A 30 11.63 -29.56 24.43
C ILE A 30 11.63 -28.62 23.22
N ALA A 31 12.70 -28.64 22.42
CA ALA A 31 12.82 -27.80 21.24
C ALA A 31 11.68 -28.04 20.24
N LEU A 32 11.36 -29.30 19.91
CA LEU A 32 10.27 -29.65 19.02
C LEU A 32 8.91 -29.14 19.52
N LEU A 33 8.61 -29.32 20.81
CA LEU A 33 7.34 -28.88 21.40
C LEU A 33 7.25 -27.36 21.47
N VAL A 34 8.29 -26.68 21.98
CA VAL A 34 8.30 -25.23 22.15
C VAL A 34 8.30 -24.51 20.80
N ILE A 35 9.06 -24.96 19.80
CA ILE A 35 9.05 -24.39 18.44
C ILE A 35 7.66 -24.51 17.82
N ASN A 36 6.96 -25.64 17.99
CA ASN A 36 5.60 -25.81 17.47
C ASN A 36 4.59 -24.90 18.18
N VAL A 37 4.70 -24.73 19.51
CA VAL A 37 3.84 -23.82 20.27
C VAL A 37 4.07 -22.38 19.86
N ILE A 38 5.34 -21.95 19.76
CA ILE A 38 5.71 -20.61 19.32
C ILE A 38 5.25 -20.35 17.88
N SER A 39 5.45 -21.32 16.98
CA SER A 39 5.00 -21.20 15.59
C SER A 39 3.49 -21.02 15.52
N ARG A 40 2.70 -21.77 16.31
CA ARG A 40 1.24 -21.60 16.37
C ARG A 40 0.86 -20.23 16.90
N THR A 41 1.55 -19.69 17.92
CA THR A 41 1.28 -18.32 18.38
C THR A 41 1.57 -17.26 17.33
N THR A 42 2.67 -17.38 16.59
CA THR A 42 2.98 -16.42 15.53
C THR A 42 1.91 -16.46 14.44
N THR A 43 1.42 -17.65 14.06
CA THR A 43 0.31 -17.78 13.11
C THR A 43 -0.99 -17.21 13.67
N VAL A 44 -1.34 -17.49 14.94
CA VAL A 44 -2.60 -17.04 15.56
C VAL A 44 -2.63 -15.52 15.81
N THR A 45 -1.52 -14.89 16.22
CA THR A 45 -1.45 -13.44 16.40
C THR A 45 -1.53 -12.70 15.05
N ILE A 46 -0.92 -13.26 14.00
CA ILE A 46 -1.05 -12.73 12.63
C ILE A 46 -2.48 -12.92 12.11
N GLU A 47 -3.09 -14.08 12.34
CA GLU A 47 -4.49 -14.36 11.97
C GLU A 47 -5.48 -13.48 12.73
N GLN A 48 -5.25 -13.16 14.01
CA GLN A 48 -6.10 -12.22 14.77
C GLN A 48 -5.96 -10.78 14.28
N SER A 49 -4.74 -10.32 13.98
CA SER A 49 -4.55 -8.98 13.43
C SER A 49 -5.13 -8.86 12.02
N LEU A 50 -5.06 -9.93 11.22
CA LEU A 50 -5.65 -9.99 9.88
C LEU A 50 -7.18 -10.14 9.95
N SER A 51 -7.73 -10.98 10.83
CA SER A 51 -9.17 -11.21 10.99
C SER A 51 -9.94 -9.99 11.47
N ASN A 52 -9.30 -9.06 12.18
CA ASN A 52 -9.96 -7.82 12.58
C ASN A 52 -9.96 -6.76 11.46
N HIS A 53 -9.18 -6.99 10.41
CA HIS A 53 -8.76 -5.94 9.47
C HIS A 53 -8.63 -6.46 8.02
N TRP A 54 -9.33 -7.54 7.66
CA TRP A 54 -9.13 -8.24 6.38
C TRP A 54 -9.88 -7.62 5.19
N ARG A 55 -10.96 -6.87 5.47
CA ARG A 55 -11.88 -6.34 4.46
C ARG A 55 -11.66 -4.84 4.26
N THR A 56 -11.43 -4.47 3.02
CA THR A 56 -11.41 -3.09 2.53
C THR A 56 -12.83 -2.56 2.32
N THR A 57 -12.98 -1.29 1.93
CA THR A 57 -14.28 -0.69 1.60
C THR A 57 -15.05 -1.49 0.54
N TYR A 58 -14.35 -2.13 -0.41
CA TYR A 58 -14.91 -3.03 -1.41
C TYR A 58 -13.99 -4.25 -1.60
N ASP A 59 -14.55 -5.36 -2.11
CA ASP A 59 -13.82 -6.63 -2.23
C ASP A 59 -13.10 -6.79 -3.57
N ILE A 60 -13.67 -6.19 -4.62
CA ILE A 60 -13.21 -6.31 -6.01
C ILE A 60 -13.16 -4.91 -6.64
N LEU A 61 -12.06 -4.61 -7.33
CA LEU A 61 -11.92 -3.44 -8.19
C LEU A 61 -11.98 -3.85 -9.64
N VAL A 62 -12.91 -3.28 -10.41
CA VAL A 62 -13.02 -3.49 -11.86
C VAL A 62 -12.54 -2.25 -12.58
N ARG A 63 -11.66 -2.43 -13.57
CA ARG A 63 -11.01 -1.37 -14.34
C ARG A 63 -11.05 -1.66 -15.84
N PRO A 64 -10.95 -0.64 -16.71
CA PRO A 64 -10.84 -0.82 -18.14
C PRO A 64 -9.73 -1.82 -18.51
N SER A 65 -9.94 -2.60 -19.58
CA SER A 65 -8.93 -3.53 -20.07
C SER A 65 -7.64 -2.81 -20.45
N GLY A 66 -6.50 -3.25 -19.93
CA GLY A 66 -5.20 -2.62 -20.21
C GLY A 66 -4.86 -1.47 -19.27
N SER A 67 -5.66 -1.24 -18.21
CA SER A 67 -5.36 -0.24 -17.18
C SER A 67 -4.29 -0.71 -16.18
N ARG A 68 -3.80 -1.96 -16.26
CA ARG A 68 -2.72 -2.45 -15.39
C ARG A 68 -1.35 -2.04 -15.91
N SER A 69 -0.53 -1.44 -15.05
CA SER A 69 0.87 -1.20 -15.37
C SER A 69 1.69 -2.50 -15.34
N THR A 70 2.87 -2.46 -15.97
CA THR A 70 3.83 -3.56 -15.95
C THR A 70 4.35 -3.82 -14.52
N ILE A 71 4.51 -2.78 -13.71
CA ILE A 71 4.92 -2.87 -12.30
C ILE A 71 3.83 -3.53 -11.45
N GLU A 72 2.57 -3.11 -11.62
CA GLU A 72 1.42 -3.74 -10.94
C GLU A 72 1.35 -5.24 -11.23
N THR A 73 1.57 -5.63 -12.49
CA THR A 73 1.54 -7.04 -12.93
C THR A 73 2.75 -7.82 -12.39
N LYS A 74 3.96 -7.25 -12.47
CA LYS A 74 5.20 -7.91 -12.05
C LYS A 74 5.25 -8.17 -10.54
N TYR A 75 4.81 -7.20 -9.75
CA TYR A 75 4.91 -7.25 -8.28
C TYR A 75 3.60 -7.61 -7.58
N GLY A 76 2.51 -7.79 -8.32
CA GLY A 76 1.18 -8.02 -7.73
C GLY A 76 0.72 -6.82 -6.90
N LEU A 77 1.09 -5.61 -7.34
CA LEU A 77 0.74 -4.37 -6.65
C LEU A 77 -0.47 -3.70 -7.30
N ALA A 78 -1.11 -2.79 -6.57
CA ALA A 78 -2.00 -1.77 -7.10
C ALA A 78 -1.48 -0.39 -6.66
N GLU A 79 -1.42 0.53 -7.60
CA GLU A 79 -0.96 1.92 -7.42
C GLU A 79 -1.99 2.72 -6.61
N ALA A 80 -1.51 3.66 -5.79
CA ALA A 80 -2.36 4.58 -5.03
C ALA A 80 -3.13 5.51 -5.98
N ASN A 81 -4.43 5.73 -5.75
CA ASN A 81 -5.24 6.75 -6.46
C ASN A 81 -5.14 6.80 -7.99
N HIS A 82 -4.81 5.68 -8.62
CA HIS A 82 -4.83 5.54 -10.08
C HIS A 82 -6.23 5.74 -10.68
N LEU A 83 -7.29 5.61 -9.87
CA LEU A 83 -8.69 5.78 -10.30
C LEU A 83 -8.97 7.18 -10.83
N SER A 84 -8.40 8.22 -10.21
CA SER A 84 -8.55 9.62 -10.65
C SER A 84 -7.82 9.94 -11.95
N SER A 85 -6.99 9.00 -12.45
CA SER A 85 -6.20 9.12 -13.68
C SER A 85 -6.69 8.18 -14.80
N ILE A 86 -7.81 7.50 -14.60
CA ILE A 86 -8.50 6.69 -15.61
C ILE A 86 -9.75 7.46 -16.06
N PHE A 87 -9.91 7.65 -17.35
CA PHE A 87 -11.03 8.39 -17.94
C PHE A 87 -11.79 7.49 -18.91
N GLY A 88 -12.91 6.92 -18.45
CA GLY A 88 -13.73 6.00 -19.22
C GLY A 88 -13.11 4.62 -19.45
N GLY A 89 -13.68 3.88 -20.40
CA GLY A 89 -13.28 2.53 -20.79
C GLY A 89 -14.17 1.40 -20.23
N ILE A 90 -15.19 1.74 -19.45
CA ILE A 90 -16.25 0.82 -19.02
C ILE A 90 -17.60 1.38 -19.45
N THR A 91 -18.39 0.55 -20.13
CA THR A 91 -19.74 0.89 -20.61
C THR A 91 -20.79 0.70 -19.54
N THR A 92 -21.90 1.43 -19.66
CA THR A 92 -23.10 1.24 -18.83
C THR A 92 -23.64 -0.18 -18.91
N ASP A 93 -23.60 -0.81 -20.08
CA ASP A 93 -24.03 -2.20 -20.26
C ASP A 93 -23.16 -3.18 -19.46
N GLN A 94 -21.83 -2.96 -19.43
CA GLN A 94 -20.92 -3.74 -18.59
C GLN A 94 -21.17 -3.50 -17.10
N TYR A 95 -21.45 -2.26 -16.71
CA TYR A 95 -21.81 -1.91 -15.34
C TYR A 95 -23.08 -2.62 -14.89
N GLU A 96 -24.15 -2.54 -15.68
CA GLU A 96 -25.42 -3.22 -15.41
C GLU A 96 -25.24 -4.75 -15.38
N ALA A 97 -24.42 -5.31 -16.27
CA ALA A 97 -24.10 -6.74 -16.24
C ALA A 97 -23.44 -7.14 -14.92
N ILE A 98 -22.54 -6.32 -14.36
CA ILE A 98 -21.90 -6.56 -13.05
C ILE A 98 -22.90 -6.42 -11.90
N LYS A 99 -23.72 -5.37 -11.92
CA LYS A 99 -24.76 -5.11 -10.89
C LYS A 99 -25.74 -6.27 -10.78
N ASN A 100 -26.03 -6.94 -11.90
CA ASN A 100 -26.96 -8.07 -11.98
C ASN A 100 -26.35 -9.45 -11.64
N ILE A 101 -25.06 -9.54 -11.31
CA ILE A 101 -24.43 -10.81 -10.91
C ILE A 101 -24.98 -11.24 -9.53
N PRO A 102 -25.44 -12.51 -9.38
CA PRO A 102 -25.86 -13.02 -8.07
C PRO A 102 -24.76 -12.86 -7.02
N ASP A 103 -25.14 -12.52 -5.79
CA ASP A 103 -24.23 -12.25 -4.66
C ASP A 103 -23.38 -10.97 -4.76
N VAL A 104 -23.51 -10.17 -5.82
CA VAL A 104 -23.03 -8.78 -5.78
C VAL A 104 -24.00 -7.97 -4.93
N GLU A 105 -23.53 -7.44 -3.81
CA GLU A 105 -24.34 -6.63 -2.88
C GLU A 105 -24.30 -5.16 -3.30
N ILE A 106 -23.11 -4.67 -3.64
CA ILE A 106 -22.89 -3.30 -4.09
C ILE A 106 -21.96 -3.34 -5.31
N ALA A 107 -22.30 -2.54 -6.31
CA ALA A 107 -21.46 -2.20 -7.45
C ALA A 107 -21.54 -0.68 -7.62
N ALA A 108 -20.52 0.02 -7.11
CA ALA A 108 -20.46 1.48 -7.09
C ALA A 108 -19.51 1.97 -8.22
N PRO A 109 -20.07 2.43 -9.35
CA PRO A 109 -19.29 2.96 -10.46
C PRO A 109 -18.76 4.36 -10.12
N ILE A 110 -17.62 4.71 -10.71
CA ILE A 110 -17.15 6.09 -10.75
C ILE A 110 -16.71 6.44 -12.16
N ALA A 111 -17.21 7.55 -12.69
CA ALA A 111 -16.89 8.08 -14.00
C ALA A 111 -16.10 9.38 -13.85
N MET A 112 -14.77 9.35 -14.05
CA MET A 112 -13.98 10.57 -14.01
C MET A 112 -14.27 11.40 -15.27
N VAL A 113 -14.82 12.60 -15.11
CA VAL A 113 -15.16 13.49 -16.23
C VAL A 113 -13.92 14.28 -16.67
N GLY A 114 -13.25 14.88 -15.68
CA GLY A 114 -12.07 15.73 -15.87
C GLY A 114 -11.96 16.80 -14.79
N MET A 115 -10.84 17.52 -14.82
CA MET A 115 -10.61 18.71 -14.03
C MET A 115 -11.17 19.93 -14.75
N VAL A 116 -12.00 20.69 -14.04
CA VAL A 116 -12.56 21.97 -14.47
C VAL A 116 -12.04 23.07 -13.58
N VAL A 117 -12.15 24.32 -14.03
CA VAL A 117 -11.77 25.47 -13.21
C VAL A 117 -12.97 26.37 -12.96
N ASN A 118 -13.01 26.99 -11.78
CA ASN A 118 -13.97 28.04 -11.45
C ASN A 118 -13.22 29.32 -11.05
N PRO A 119 -13.53 30.49 -11.63
CA PRO A 119 -12.92 31.74 -11.21
C PRO A 119 -13.45 32.20 -9.86
N ILE A 120 -12.55 32.45 -8.91
CA ILE A 120 -12.87 33.01 -7.60
C ILE A 120 -12.32 34.45 -7.57
N PRO A 121 -13.18 35.45 -7.34
CA PRO A 121 -12.73 36.83 -7.17
C PRO A 121 -12.15 37.03 -5.77
N THR A 122 -11.14 37.89 -5.67
CA THR A 122 -10.77 38.49 -4.38
C THR A 122 -11.82 39.53 -3.97
N ASP A 123 -11.73 40.06 -2.75
CA ASP A 123 -12.61 41.15 -2.33
C ASP A 123 -12.44 42.39 -3.24
N GLU A 124 -13.46 43.22 -3.28
CA GLU A 124 -13.43 44.45 -4.07
C GLU A 124 -12.29 45.37 -3.60
N LEU A 125 -11.36 45.68 -4.50
CA LEU A 125 -10.23 46.58 -4.22
C LEU A 125 -10.65 48.04 -4.35
N ALA A 126 -11.14 48.43 -5.53
CA ALA A 126 -11.63 49.79 -5.80
C ALA A 126 -12.45 49.85 -7.10
N GLN A 127 -13.36 50.83 -7.20
CA GLN A 127 -13.95 51.25 -8.46
C GLN A 127 -13.18 52.45 -9.02
N LEU A 128 -12.67 52.34 -10.26
CA LEU A 128 -11.93 53.42 -10.90
C LEU A 128 -12.86 54.57 -11.28
N SER A 129 -12.46 55.80 -10.96
CA SER A 129 -13.23 57.01 -11.27
C SER A 129 -12.38 58.20 -11.73
N GLU A 130 -11.06 58.12 -11.56
CA GLU A 130 -10.12 59.18 -11.93
C GLU A 130 -9.36 58.79 -13.20
N ASP A 131 -9.03 59.78 -14.02
CA ASP A 131 -8.26 59.56 -15.24
C ASP A 131 -6.83 59.12 -14.87
N GLY A 132 -6.38 57.99 -15.40
CA GLY A 132 -5.06 57.45 -15.10
C GLY A 132 -4.87 56.01 -15.53
N ILE A 133 -3.67 55.48 -15.21
CA ILE A 133 -3.34 54.07 -15.39
C ILE A 133 -3.15 53.42 -14.03
N TYR A 134 -3.71 52.23 -13.91
CA TYR A 134 -3.67 51.43 -12.70
C TYR A 134 -3.10 50.06 -13.03
N LEU A 135 -2.24 49.54 -12.16
CA LEU A 135 -1.70 48.20 -12.20
C LEU A 135 -2.39 47.37 -11.11
N LEU A 136 -3.10 46.34 -11.51
CA LEU A 136 -3.51 45.25 -10.63
C LEU A 136 -2.43 44.18 -10.66
N GLU A 137 -1.76 43.97 -9.54
CA GLU A 137 -0.81 42.90 -9.31
C GLU A 137 -1.48 41.83 -8.46
N VAL A 138 -1.49 40.58 -8.94
CA VAL A 138 -2.00 39.42 -8.23
C VAL A 138 -0.88 38.39 -8.12
N ASP A 139 -0.33 38.26 -6.93
CA ASP A 139 0.69 37.29 -6.58
C ASP A 139 0.04 36.09 -5.89
N THR A 140 0.22 34.91 -6.48
CA THR A 140 -0.30 33.65 -5.94
C THR A 140 0.85 32.77 -5.49
N TYR A 141 0.82 32.36 -4.23
CA TYR A 141 1.79 31.47 -3.62
C TYR A 141 1.14 30.12 -3.35
N ILE A 142 1.66 29.04 -3.94
CA ILE A 142 1.14 27.68 -3.79
C ILE A 142 2.18 26.81 -3.10
N ASP A 143 1.82 26.18 -1.99
CA ASP A 143 2.69 25.31 -1.20
C ASP A 143 2.37 23.82 -1.48
N ASP A 144 3.27 23.13 -2.19
CA ASP A 144 3.17 21.70 -2.47
C ASP A 144 3.80 20.81 -1.38
N GLY A 145 4.23 21.40 -0.25
CA GLY A 145 4.90 20.74 0.85
C GLY A 145 6.41 20.59 0.68
N PHE A 146 6.95 20.83 -0.52
CA PHE A 146 8.38 20.79 -0.85
C PHE A 146 8.90 22.14 -1.35
N GLN A 147 8.14 22.81 -2.22
CA GLN A 147 8.45 24.12 -2.80
C GLN A 147 7.26 25.07 -2.69
N LEU A 148 7.59 26.36 -2.52
CA LEU A 148 6.63 27.45 -2.64
C LEU A 148 6.69 27.99 -4.08
N GLN A 149 5.63 27.77 -4.84
CA GLN A 149 5.51 28.23 -6.22
C GLN A 149 4.87 29.62 -6.25
N GLU A 150 5.54 30.58 -6.89
CA GLU A 150 5.05 31.95 -7.05
C GLU A 150 4.56 32.17 -8.49
N HIS A 151 3.34 32.65 -8.63
CA HIS A 151 2.76 33.08 -9.89
C HIS A 151 2.29 34.52 -9.79
N ARG A 152 2.95 35.42 -10.54
CA ARG A 152 2.59 36.84 -10.63
C ARG A 152 1.79 37.12 -11.88
N GLN A 153 0.62 37.71 -11.72
CA GLN A 153 -0.21 38.20 -12.82
C GLN A 153 -0.38 39.72 -12.72
N ASN A 154 0.03 40.42 -13.77
CA ASN A 154 -0.09 41.87 -13.88
C ASN A 154 -1.16 42.23 -14.91
N THR A 155 -2.13 43.05 -14.51
CA THR A 155 -3.17 43.58 -15.40
C THR A 155 -3.18 45.10 -15.32
N TYR A 156 -3.00 45.77 -16.46
CA TYR A 156 -3.05 47.22 -16.52
C TYR A 156 -4.46 47.69 -16.92
N TYR A 157 -4.97 48.70 -16.23
CA TYR A 157 -6.24 49.36 -16.51
C TYR A 157 -5.95 50.81 -16.92
N PHE A 158 -6.60 51.26 -17.98
CA PHE A 158 -6.60 52.66 -18.41
C PHE A 158 -8.01 53.23 -18.21
N TYR A 159 -8.12 54.32 -17.47
CA TYR A 159 -9.36 55.06 -17.29
C TYR A 159 -9.16 56.49 -17.82
N GLY A 160 -9.97 56.92 -18.79
CA GLY A 160 -9.78 58.21 -19.44
C GLY A 160 -10.73 58.45 -20.62
N PRO A 161 -10.58 59.56 -21.37
CA PRO A 161 -11.48 59.91 -22.45
C PRO A 161 -11.55 58.83 -23.54
N ASP A 162 -12.78 58.45 -23.92
CA ASP A 162 -13.06 57.39 -24.89
C ASP A 162 -12.34 57.61 -26.22
N MET A 163 -11.66 56.56 -26.71
CA MET A 163 -11.18 56.49 -28.08
C MET A 163 -11.92 55.41 -28.88
N PRO A 164 -12.17 55.64 -30.19
CA PRO A 164 -12.72 54.62 -31.06
C PRO A 164 -11.69 53.52 -31.30
N LEU A 165 -11.80 52.42 -30.55
CA LEU A 165 -11.02 51.20 -30.79
C LEU A 165 -11.34 50.68 -32.20
N SER A 166 -10.35 50.65 -33.10
CA SER A 166 -10.49 49.84 -34.30
C SER A 166 -10.42 48.37 -33.88
N GLN A 167 -11.55 47.67 -33.88
CA GLN A 167 -11.75 46.28 -33.43
C GLN A 167 -10.90 45.19 -34.13
N ARG A 168 -9.82 45.55 -34.84
CA ARG A 168 -8.95 44.64 -35.62
C ARG A 168 -7.47 45.05 -35.54
N ASP A 169 -7.01 45.53 -34.39
CA ASP A 169 -5.56 45.66 -34.16
C ASP A 169 -4.97 44.25 -33.88
N PRO A 170 -3.96 43.79 -34.64
CA PRO A 170 -3.29 42.52 -34.39
C PRO A 170 -2.69 42.38 -32.98
N ASP A 171 -2.32 43.50 -32.34
CA ASP A 171 -1.56 43.51 -31.07
C ASP A 171 -2.46 43.72 -29.84
N TRP A 172 -3.72 43.28 -29.91
CA TRP A 172 -4.72 43.43 -28.82
C TRP A 172 -4.27 42.88 -27.45
N GLN A 173 -3.31 41.95 -27.43
CA GLN A 173 -2.76 41.38 -26.19
C GLN A 173 -1.98 42.40 -25.35
N ASN A 174 -1.43 43.44 -25.99
CA ASN A 174 -0.65 44.48 -25.32
C ASN A 174 -1.49 45.71 -24.94
N TYR A 175 -2.81 45.63 -25.07
CA TYR A 175 -3.70 46.71 -24.65
C TYR A 175 -4.03 46.60 -23.15
N PRO A 176 -3.98 47.71 -22.39
CA PRO A 176 -4.58 47.73 -21.06
C PRO A 176 -6.11 47.55 -21.17
N VAL A 177 -6.76 47.17 -20.08
CA VAL A 177 -8.21 47.14 -19.97
C VAL A 177 -8.72 48.59 -19.93
N ILE A 178 -9.56 48.98 -20.90
CA ILE A 178 -9.97 50.38 -21.10
C ILE A 178 -11.34 50.64 -20.48
N ASN A 179 -11.45 51.73 -19.71
CA ASN A 179 -12.71 52.26 -19.16
C ASN A 179 -13.58 51.18 -18.51
N TRP A 180 -12.95 50.33 -17.70
CA TRP A 180 -13.63 49.30 -16.93
C TRP A 180 -14.61 49.94 -15.93
N GLN A 181 -15.90 49.63 -16.08
CA GLN A 181 -16.98 50.31 -15.34
C GLN A 181 -17.35 49.62 -14.02
N TYR A 182 -16.86 48.41 -13.80
CA TYR A 182 -17.13 47.60 -12.62
C TYR A 182 -16.01 47.75 -11.58
N PRO A 183 -16.25 47.38 -10.32
CA PRO A 183 -15.17 47.32 -9.35
C PRO A 183 -14.05 46.38 -9.77
N ILE A 184 -12.82 46.74 -9.44
CA ILE A 184 -11.63 45.94 -9.68
C ILE A 184 -11.48 44.93 -8.54
N ASN A 185 -11.33 43.68 -8.94
CA ASN A 185 -10.96 42.56 -8.10
C ASN A 185 -9.86 41.74 -8.78
N GLY A 186 -9.07 41.04 -7.98
CA GLY A 186 -8.20 39.97 -8.47
C GLY A 186 -9.02 38.73 -8.78
N TRP A 187 -8.53 37.89 -9.68
CA TRP A 187 -9.17 36.62 -10.02
C TRP A 187 -8.15 35.50 -9.96
N MET A 188 -8.59 34.35 -9.47
CA MET A 188 -7.84 33.10 -9.56
C MET A 188 -8.75 32.01 -10.14
N PHE A 189 -8.16 31.03 -10.83
CA PHE A 189 -8.88 29.87 -11.32
C PHE A 189 -8.68 28.70 -10.36
N TRP A 190 -9.73 28.30 -9.65
CA TRP A 190 -9.69 27.18 -8.72
C TRP A 190 -9.97 25.86 -9.43
N PRO A 191 -9.05 24.89 -9.40
CA PRO A 191 -9.23 23.60 -10.06
C PRO A 191 -10.12 22.66 -9.23
N LEU A 192 -11.05 22.00 -9.90
CA LEU A 192 -12.04 21.11 -9.31
C LEU A 192 -12.12 19.83 -10.15
N MET A 193 -11.78 18.69 -9.56
CA MET A 193 -11.93 17.40 -10.22
C MET A 193 -13.39 16.95 -10.16
N PHE A 194 -13.97 16.64 -11.32
CA PHE A 194 -15.38 16.29 -11.47
C PHE A 194 -15.56 14.80 -11.80
N ALA A 195 -16.41 14.11 -11.03
CA ALA A 195 -16.74 12.71 -11.24
C ALA A 195 -18.26 12.45 -11.20
N GLY A 196 -18.71 11.45 -11.96
CA GLY A 196 -20.05 10.87 -11.89
C GLY A 196 -20.09 9.64 -11.01
N ILE A 197 -21.16 9.46 -10.24
CA ILE A 197 -21.42 8.31 -9.34
C ILE A 197 -22.86 7.79 -9.51
N ASP A 198 -23.10 6.52 -9.19
CA ASP A 198 -24.48 6.03 -8.95
C ASP A 198 -24.82 6.38 -7.48
N PRO A 199 -25.76 7.31 -7.23
CA PRO A 199 -26.00 7.82 -5.87
C PRO A 199 -26.36 6.73 -4.86
N GLU A 200 -27.22 5.78 -5.22
CA GLU A 200 -27.66 4.72 -4.31
C GLU A 200 -26.50 3.78 -3.97
N GLN A 201 -25.73 3.40 -4.98
CA GLN A 201 -24.63 2.46 -4.80
C GLN A 201 -23.44 3.10 -4.10
N GLU A 202 -23.21 4.40 -4.31
CA GLU A 202 -22.16 5.15 -3.64
C GLU A 202 -22.52 5.39 -2.16
N ALA A 203 -23.76 5.80 -1.87
CA ALA A 203 -24.28 5.90 -0.51
C ALA A 203 -24.14 4.56 0.24
N ALA A 204 -24.54 3.45 -0.38
CA ALA A 204 -24.40 2.13 0.23
C ALA A 204 -22.93 1.72 0.48
N LEU A 205 -21.99 2.16 -0.36
CA LEU A 205 -20.58 1.77 -0.26
C LEU A 205 -19.82 2.59 0.79
N VAL A 206 -19.97 3.91 0.76
CA VAL A 206 -19.17 4.86 1.55
C VAL A 206 -19.98 5.74 2.50
N GLY A 207 -21.32 5.79 2.39
CA GLY A 207 -22.16 6.63 3.25
C GLY A 207 -22.02 8.12 2.98
N ILE A 208 -21.87 8.52 1.70
CA ILE A 208 -21.67 9.93 1.34
C ILE A 208 -22.92 10.79 1.59
N ASP A 209 -24.10 10.19 1.55
CA ASP A 209 -25.39 10.78 1.92
C ASP A 209 -25.45 11.18 3.41
N GLU A 210 -24.75 10.45 4.27
CA GLU A 210 -24.59 10.79 5.69
C GLU A 210 -23.58 11.93 5.93
N ALA A 211 -22.78 12.28 4.91
CA ALA A 211 -21.74 13.30 4.98
C ALA A 211 -22.19 14.68 4.45
N MET A 212 -23.48 14.84 4.15
CA MET A 212 -24.07 16.10 3.67
C MET A 212 -24.04 17.19 4.75
N LEU A 213 -23.70 18.41 4.36
CA LEU A 213 -23.77 19.61 5.20
C LEU A 213 -24.99 20.48 4.86
N GLU A 214 -25.23 20.70 3.57
CA GLU A 214 -26.28 21.58 3.05
C GLU A 214 -26.89 21.00 1.77
N GLY A 215 -28.14 21.40 1.46
CA GLY A 215 -28.85 20.95 0.26
C GLY A 215 -29.35 19.50 0.34
N ASN A 216 -29.62 18.89 -0.82
CA ASN A 216 -30.07 17.50 -0.92
C ASN A 216 -28.96 16.62 -1.50
N TYR A 217 -29.03 15.33 -1.19
CA TYR A 217 -28.23 14.32 -1.89
C TYR A 217 -28.80 14.06 -3.31
N LEU A 218 -27.97 13.47 -4.19
CA LEU A 218 -28.34 13.21 -5.58
C LEU A 218 -29.41 12.10 -5.67
N ASP A 219 -30.36 12.26 -6.59
CA ASP A 219 -31.39 11.25 -6.90
C ASP A 219 -30.97 10.43 -8.14
N SER A 220 -31.12 9.11 -8.05
CA SER A 220 -30.86 8.13 -9.11
C SER A 220 -31.95 8.18 -10.20
N ASP A 221 -33.20 8.46 -9.84
CA ASP A 221 -34.37 8.39 -10.72
C ASP A 221 -34.79 9.76 -11.30
N GLY A 222 -34.08 10.82 -10.92
CA GLY A 222 -34.43 12.19 -11.29
C GLY A 222 -34.30 12.43 -12.80
N GLN A 223 -35.42 12.68 -13.48
CA GLN A 223 -35.41 13.28 -14.82
C GLN A 223 -35.05 14.76 -14.73
N TYR A 224 -33.75 15.04 -14.62
CA TYR A 224 -33.24 16.39 -14.53
C TYR A 224 -33.11 17.02 -15.93
N SER A 225 -33.80 18.16 -16.11
CA SER A 225 -33.58 19.04 -17.27
C SER A 225 -32.15 19.58 -17.28
N THR A 226 -31.60 19.89 -16.11
CA THR A 226 -30.22 20.32 -15.87
C THR A 226 -29.60 19.41 -14.81
N PRO A 227 -28.52 18.68 -15.11
CA PRO A 227 -28.02 17.68 -14.18
C PRO A 227 -27.51 18.29 -12.86
N PRO A 228 -27.89 17.71 -11.70
CA PRO A 228 -27.45 18.20 -10.40
C PRO A 228 -26.01 17.81 -10.11
N PHE A 229 -25.32 18.60 -9.29
CA PHE A 229 -24.04 18.19 -8.73
C PHE A 229 -23.85 18.69 -7.30
N LEU A 230 -23.00 17.96 -6.57
CA LEU A 230 -22.55 18.27 -5.22
C LEU A 230 -21.14 18.84 -5.25
N ILE A 231 -20.82 19.67 -4.27
CA ILE A 231 -19.46 20.17 -4.02
C ILE A 231 -18.95 19.72 -2.65
N ASN A 232 -17.68 19.34 -2.59
CA ASN A 232 -16.99 19.06 -1.33
C ASN A 232 -16.69 20.38 -0.58
N ALA A 233 -16.82 20.39 0.74
CA ALA A 233 -16.50 21.55 1.58
C ALA A 233 -15.02 21.67 1.94
N THR A 234 -14.21 20.63 1.71
CA THR A 234 -12.79 20.61 2.11
C THR A 234 -11.85 21.01 0.96
N PRO A 235 -11.06 22.09 1.11
CA PRO A 235 -9.97 22.39 0.19
C PRO A 235 -8.75 21.50 0.46
N TYR A 236 -8.08 21.04 -0.59
CA TYR A 236 -6.83 20.25 -0.51
C TYR A 236 -5.59 21.00 -1.03
N ILE A 237 -5.78 22.24 -1.50
CA ILE A 237 -4.72 23.09 -2.04
C ILE A 237 -4.37 24.15 -0.99
N SER A 238 -3.08 24.34 -0.75
CA SER A 238 -2.55 25.38 0.14
C SER A 238 -2.12 26.56 -0.70
N ILE A 239 -2.89 27.65 -0.65
CA ILE A 239 -2.70 28.83 -1.49
C ILE A 239 -2.83 30.11 -0.67
N THR A 240 -2.00 31.10 -0.98
CA THR A 240 -2.09 32.47 -0.47
C THR A 240 -2.05 33.43 -1.65
N ILE A 241 -2.98 34.37 -1.68
CA ILE A 241 -3.14 35.32 -2.79
C ILE A 241 -2.94 36.71 -2.22
N HIS A 242 -2.03 37.47 -2.81
CA HIS A 242 -1.85 38.89 -2.54
C HIS A 242 -2.32 39.67 -3.75
N ALA A 243 -3.32 40.53 -3.57
CA ALA A 243 -3.83 41.38 -4.63
C ALA A 243 -3.60 42.84 -4.25
N ALA A 244 -2.90 43.58 -5.11
CA ALA A 244 -2.59 44.99 -4.91
C ALA A 244 -2.97 45.81 -6.14
N LEU A 245 -3.75 46.88 -5.93
CA LEU A 245 -4.03 47.88 -6.95
C LEU A 245 -3.12 49.09 -6.74
N LYS A 246 -2.32 49.43 -7.74
CA LYS A 246 -1.32 50.50 -7.70
C LYS A 246 -1.60 51.52 -8.79
N SER A 247 -1.41 52.82 -8.54
CA SER A 247 -1.41 53.82 -9.63
C SER A 247 -0.06 53.85 -10.32
N VAL A 248 -0.04 53.94 -11.65
CA VAL A 248 1.17 54.07 -12.46
C VAL A 248 1.41 55.55 -12.77
N GLU A 249 2.62 56.04 -12.50
CA GLU A 249 2.99 57.41 -12.83
C GLU A 249 3.34 57.50 -14.32
N ILE A 250 2.62 58.35 -15.05
CA ILE A 250 2.80 58.53 -16.49
C ILE A 250 3.41 59.91 -16.73
N PRO A 251 4.44 60.03 -17.58
CA PRO A 251 4.92 61.33 -18.04
C PRO A 251 3.77 62.14 -18.65
N ALA A 252 3.67 63.44 -18.34
CA ALA A 252 2.57 64.31 -18.78
C ALA A 252 2.37 64.36 -20.32
N GLU A 253 3.42 63.99 -21.07
CA GLU A 253 3.47 63.91 -22.53
C GLU A 253 2.77 62.65 -23.10
N LEU A 254 2.47 61.64 -22.27
CA LEU A 254 1.93 60.33 -22.64
C LEU A 254 0.56 60.05 -21.97
N SER A 255 -0.25 61.09 -21.76
CA SER A 255 -1.60 60.98 -21.17
C SER A 255 -2.64 60.34 -22.12
N ASP A 256 -2.30 60.16 -23.39
CA ASP A 256 -3.16 59.55 -24.41
C ASP A 256 -2.78 58.06 -24.60
N LEU A 257 -3.78 57.19 -24.54
CA LEU A 257 -3.65 55.76 -24.82
C LEU A 257 -3.03 55.50 -26.20
N SER A 258 -3.25 56.36 -27.19
CA SER A 258 -2.62 56.23 -28.52
C SER A 258 -1.09 56.28 -28.46
N GLU A 259 -0.54 57.14 -27.61
CA GLU A 259 0.91 57.26 -27.45
C GLU A 259 1.49 56.10 -26.62
N ILE A 260 0.74 55.62 -25.62
CA ILE A 260 1.11 54.42 -24.86
C ILE A 260 1.17 53.20 -25.78
N MET A 261 0.18 53.02 -26.66
CA MET A 261 0.19 51.93 -27.63
C MET A 261 1.34 52.03 -28.64
N LYS A 262 1.72 53.24 -29.08
CA LYS A 262 2.91 53.44 -29.94
C LYS A 262 4.23 53.06 -29.27
N GLN A 263 4.30 53.13 -27.94
CA GLN A 263 5.50 52.77 -27.17
C GLN A 263 5.55 51.28 -26.80
N GLY A 264 4.51 50.49 -27.13
CA GLY A 264 4.46 49.06 -26.82
C GLY A 264 3.36 48.65 -25.82
N GLY A 265 2.47 49.57 -25.43
CA GLY A 265 1.29 49.24 -24.62
C GLY A 265 1.67 48.77 -23.21
N THR A 266 1.13 47.64 -22.77
CA THR A 266 1.42 47.02 -21.47
C THR A 266 2.90 46.75 -21.24
N ASP A 267 3.66 46.40 -22.29
CA ASP A 267 5.11 46.15 -22.17
C ASP A 267 5.86 47.43 -21.78
N TYR A 268 5.44 48.57 -22.32
CA TYR A 268 5.96 49.88 -21.91
C TYR A 268 5.55 50.21 -20.48
N LEU A 269 4.29 50.00 -20.12
CA LEU A 269 3.79 50.23 -18.76
C LEU A 269 4.52 49.38 -17.72
N ALA A 270 4.99 48.18 -18.08
CA ALA A 270 5.83 47.33 -17.23
C ALA A 270 7.24 47.90 -16.97
N THR A 271 7.73 48.81 -17.82
CA THR A 271 9.00 49.52 -17.58
C THR A 271 8.85 50.73 -16.67
N LEU A 272 7.61 51.24 -16.52
CA LEU A 272 7.33 52.39 -15.68
C LEU A 272 7.24 51.97 -14.22
N PRO A 273 7.72 52.80 -13.30
CA PRO A 273 7.62 52.49 -11.89
C PRO A 273 6.21 52.73 -11.35
N ALA A 274 5.68 51.76 -10.61
CA ALA A 274 4.45 51.89 -9.84
C ALA A 274 4.80 52.21 -8.37
N TYR A 275 4.28 53.31 -7.82
CA TYR A 275 4.73 53.82 -6.52
C TYR A 275 3.63 53.91 -5.45
N ASN A 276 2.36 54.11 -5.83
CA ASN A 276 1.28 54.28 -4.86
C ASN A 276 0.36 53.06 -4.86
N THR A 277 0.57 52.13 -3.93
CA THR A 277 -0.42 51.11 -3.59
C THR A 277 -1.67 51.81 -3.05
N LEU A 278 -2.76 51.74 -3.80
CA LEU A 278 -4.04 52.30 -3.43
C LEU A 278 -4.72 51.41 -2.39
N VAL A 279 -4.77 50.11 -2.69
CA VAL A 279 -5.37 49.08 -1.85
C VAL A 279 -4.55 47.80 -2.05
N GLU A 280 -4.35 47.07 -0.97
CA GLU A 280 -3.73 45.74 -0.96
C GLU A 280 -4.51 44.85 0.00
N GLN A 281 -4.64 43.58 -0.36
CA GLN A 281 -5.28 42.57 0.46
C GLN A 281 -4.61 41.22 0.27
N GLU A 282 -4.79 40.38 1.27
CA GLU A 282 -4.36 38.99 1.28
C GLU A 282 -5.58 38.09 1.47
N MET A 283 -5.60 36.96 0.76
CA MET A 283 -6.63 35.95 0.88
C MET A 283 -5.97 34.57 0.95
N ASN A 284 -6.34 33.78 1.96
CA ASN A 284 -5.84 32.41 2.10
C ASN A 284 -6.77 31.38 1.43
N SER A 285 -6.32 30.13 1.40
CA SER A 285 -7.05 29.01 0.79
C SER A 285 -8.44 28.79 1.36
N ASN A 286 -8.63 28.96 2.68
CA ASN A 286 -9.94 28.74 3.31
C ASN A 286 -10.93 29.85 2.93
N GLU A 287 -10.50 31.11 2.98
CA GLU A 287 -11.32 32.27 2.58
C GLU A 287 -11.71 32.20 1.10
N ALA A 288 -10.76 31.83 0.23
CA ALA A 288 -11.03 31.62 -1.19
C ALA A 288 -12.05 30.49 -1.40
N TYR A 289 -11.91 29.38 -0.65
CA TYR A 289 -12.84 28.26 -0.75
C TYR A 289 -14.23 28.56 -0.18
N GLU A 290 -14.32 29.35 0.90
CA GLU A 290 -15.60 29.85 1.43
C GLU A 290 -16.35 30.65 0.36
N LYS A 291 -15.67 31.55 -0.36
CA LYS A 291 -16.25 32.27 -1.50
C LYS A 291 -16.70 31.35 -2.63
N LEU A 292 -15.97 30.26 -2.90
CA LEU A 292 -16.39 29.25 -3.88
C LEU A 292 -17.70 28.58 -3.46
N ILE A 293 -17.85 28.23 -2.19
CA ILE A 293 -19.09 27.64 -1.65
C ILE A 293 -20.24 28.66 -1.69
N GLU A 294 -19.99 29.94 -1.40
CA GLU A 294 -21.00 31.00 -1.57
C GLU A 294 -21.46 31.16 -3.03
N GLN A 295 -20.52 31.13 -3.99
CA GLN A 295 -20.85 31.12 -5.42
C GLN A 295 -21.65 29.89 -5.82
N PHE A 296 -21.32 28.72 -5.26
CA PHE A 296 -22.08 27.50 -5.48
C PHE A 296 -23.52 27.62 -4.95
N ASN A 297 -23.69 28.07 -3.71
CA ASN A 297 -25.00 28.22 -3.05
C ASN A 297 -25.88 29.29 -3.71
N SER A 298 -25.28 30.33 -4.30
CA SER A 298 -25.99 31.35 -5.07
C SER A 298 -26.30 30.94 -6.52
N GLY A 299 -25.80 29.79 -6.97
CA GLY A 299 -25.93 29.32 -8.35
C GLY A 299 -25.07 30.10 -9.36
N ASP A 300 -24.12 30.90 -8.89
CA ASP A 300 -23.23 31.72 -9.73
C ASP A 300 -21.96 30.98 -10.18
N ILE A 301 -21.81 29.70 -9.81
CA ILE A 301 -20.68 28.87 -10.21
C ILE A 301 -20.55 28.79 -11.74
N LYS A 302 -19.36 29.11 -12.25
CA LYS A 302 -19.08 29.23 -13.68
C LYS A 302 -18.32 28.01 -14.20
N LEU A 303 -18.91 26.82 -14.01
CA LEU A 303 -18.36 25.59 -14.59
C LEU A 303 -18.34 25.70 -16.12
N GLY A 304 -17.18 25.43 -16.74
CA GLY A 304 -17.01 25.47 -18.20
C GLY A 304 -16.41 26.77 -18.76
N LEU A 305 -15.83 27.62 -17.91
CA LEU A 305 -14.85 28.63 -18.31
C LEU A 305 -13.48 27.96 -18.51
N GLY A 306 -13.25 27.39 -19.69
CA GLY A 306 -11.97 26.77 -20.05
C GLY A 306 -12.07 25.28 -20.39
N ALA A 307 -10.92 24.71 -20.76
CA ALA A 307 -10.79 23.34 -21.21
C ALA A 307 -10.98 22.34 -20.05
N VAL A 308 -11.77 21.29 -20.27
CA VAL A 308 -11.82 20.15 -19.35
C VAL A 308 -10.52 19.34 -19.52
N SER A 309 -9.69 19.36 -18.48
CA SER A 309 -8.37 18.72 -18.48
C SER A 309 -8.43 17.32 -17.90
N ARG A 310 -7.83 16.34 -18.56
CA ARG A 310 -7.80 14.94 -18.14
C ARG A 310 -6.35 14.52 -17.86
N PRO A 311 -5.93 14.48 -16.57
CA PRO A 311 -4.60 14.05 -16.19
C PRO A 311 -4.33 12.60 -16.60
N GLY A 312 -3.20 12.35 -17.25
CA GLY A 312 -2.75 11.01 -17.57
C GLY A 312 -2.30 10.24 -16.32
N ARG A 313 -1.98 8.96 -16.53
CA ARG A 313 -1.38 8.11 -15.50
C ARG A 313 0.11 8.40 -15.34
N ILE A 314 0.61 8.24 -14.12
CA ILE A 314 2.06 8.22 -13.87
C ILE A 314 2.65 6.94 -14.46
N GLN A 315 3.83 7.07 -15.07
CA GLN A 315 4.59 5.94 -15.57
C GLN A 315 5.81 5.71 -14.67
N TYR A 316 6.02 4.45 -14.29
CA TYR A 316 7.12 4.04 -13.42
C TYR A 316 8.05 3.08 -14.15
N GLN A 317 9.34 3.22 -13.88
CA GLN A 317 10.36 2.22 -14.21
C GLN A 317 11.11 1.79 -12.96
N GLU A 318 11.58 0.55 -12.94
CA GLU A 318 12.42 0.06 -11.85
C GLU A 318 13.86 0.54 -12.03
N ILE A 319 14.47 1.00 -10.95
CA ILE A 319 15.86 1.45 -10.94
C ILE A 319 16.66 0.79 -9.81
N THR A 320 17.97 0.71 -10.00
CA THR A 320 18.88 0.45 -8.89
C THR A 320 19.13 1.79 -8.19
N PRO A 321 18.66 1.97 -6.95
CA PRO A 321 18.83 3.25 -6.26
C PRO A 321 20.31 3.55 -6.01
N THR A 322 20.66 4.84 -5.97
CA THR A 322 21.98 5.29 -5.52
C THR A 322 22.16 5.14 -4.00
N ILE A 323 21.04 5.02 -3.28
CA ILE A 323 20.99 4.76 -1.83
C ILE A 323 20.91 3.25 -1.53
N ALA A 324 21.49 2.82 -0.42
CA ALA A 324 21.40 1.43 0.02
C ALA A 324 19.98 1.10 0.53
N PHE A 325 19.14 0.59 -0.36
CA PHE A 325 17.76 0.20 -0.05
C PHE A 325 17.50 -1.27 -0.42
N ASN A 326 16.92 -2.04 0.50
CA ASN A 326 16.75 -3.49 0.36
C ASN A 326 15.46 -3.91 -0.39
N LYS A 327 14.70 -2.95 -0.92
CA LYS A 327 13.47 -3.17 -1.69
C LYS A 327 13.63 -2.56 -3.09
N PRO A 328 12.86 -2.99 -4.09
CA PRO A 328 12.84 -2.34 -5.39
C PRO A 328 12.46 -0.86 -5.22
N VAL A 329 13.22 0.00 -5.91
CA VAL A 329 12.96 1.44 -5.99
C VAL A 329 12.47 1.75 -7.38
N LEU A 330 11.41 2.54 -7.47
CA LEU A 330 10.86 2.98 -8.74
C LEU A 330 11.36 4.38 -9.05
N GLN A 331 11.38 4.74 -10.33
CA GLN A 331 11.58 6.10 -10.79
C GLN A 331 10.40 6.50 -11.66
N LEU A 332 9.91 7.72 -11.42
CA LEU A 332 8.90 8.35 -12.26
C LEU A 332 9.50 8.71 -13.62
N ILE A 333 8.80 8.34 -14.70
CA ILE A 333 9.14 8.70 -16.07
C ILE A 333 8.41 10.00 -16.42
N LEU A 334 9.16 11.07 -16.66
CA LEU A 334 8.59 12.34 -17.11
C LEU A 334 8.08 12.22 -18.56
N PRO A 335 6.95 12.84 -18.90
CA PRO A 335 6.48 12.94 -20.28
C PRO A 335 7.45 13.76 -21.14
N ASN A 336 7.53 13.43 -22.44
CA ASN A 336 8.38 14.15 -23.40
C ASN A 336 7.83 15.53 -23.80
N GLU A 337 6.57 15.84 -23.44
CA GLU A 337 5.90 17.09 -23.77
C GLU A 337 6.31 18.17 -22.76
N VAL A 338 7.09 19.15 -23.23
CA VAL A 338 7.41 20.37 -22.48
C VAL A 338 6.37 21.43 -22.89
N HIS A 339 5.50 21.82 -21.97
CA HIS A 339 4.68 23.02 -22.13
C HIS A 339 5.38 24.22 -21.47
N ASP A 340 5.21 25.40 -22.06
CA ASP A 340 5.94 26.66 -21.80
C ASP A 340 5.79 27.29 -20.40
N VAL A 341 5.20 26.57 -19.44
CA VAL A 341 5.00 27.05 -18.07
C VAL A 341 6.02 26.30 -17.22
N GLY A 342 7.00 27.00 -16.63
CA GLY A 342 8.17 26.44 -15.92
C GLY A 342 7.92 25.55 -14.69
N LEU A 343 6.80 24.83 -14.65
CA LEU A 343 6.44 23.81 -13.67
C LEU A 343 6.84 22.40 -14.18
N PRO A 344 7.32 21.50 -13.32
CA PRO A 344 7.61 20.13 -13.71
C PRO A 344 6.31 19.38 -14.02
N PHE A 345 6.20 18.85 -15.25
CA PHE A 345 5.10 17.99 -15.67
C PHE A 345 5.42 16.55 -15.29
N TYR A 346 4.65 15.95 -14.38
CA TYR A 346 4.87 14.55 -13.94
C TYR A 346 4.03 13.53 -14.71
N ARG A 347 3.06 14.01 -15.49
CA ARG A 347 2.12 13.20 -16.28
C ARG A 347 1.66 13.98 -17.51
N THR A 348 1.15 13.27 -18.51
CA THR A 348 0.54 13.90 -19.68
C THR A 348 -0.80 14.55 -19.30
N ILE A 349 -1.23 15.56 -20.06
CA ILE A 349 -2.58 16.11 -19.94
C ILE A 349 -3.25 15.95 -21.31
N SER A 350 -4.45 15.38 -21.32
CA SER A 350 -5.30 15.42 -22.50
C SER A 350 -6.44 16.41 -22.29
N ARG A 351 -6.86 17.13 -23.33
CA ARG A 351 -8.09 17.93 -23.28
C ARG A 351 -9.25 17.06 -23.72
N ALA A 352 -10.42 17.25 -23.11
CA ALA A 352 -11.63 16.59 -23.60
C ALA A 352 -11.90 17.03 -25.06
N ASN A 353 -12.15 16.06 -25.94
CA ASN A 353 -12.32 16.31 -27.38
C ASN A 353 -13.51 17.22 -27.72
N ASP A 354 -14.48 17.35 -26.80
CA ASP A 354 -15.70 18.11 -27.02
C ASP A 354 -16.07 18.98 -25.80
N GLU A 355 -15.32 20.07 -25.62
CA GLU A 355 -15.59 21.09 -24.59
C GLU A 355 -17.00 21.70 -24.72
N SER A 356 -17.62 21.62 -25.91
CA SER A 356 -18.96 22.16 -26.14
C SER A 356 -20.03 21.39 -25.37
N GLN A 357 -19.93 20.06 -25.30
CA GLN A 357 -20.89 19.22 -24.56
C GLN A 357 -20.90 19.53 -23.06
N PHE A 358 -19.73 19.77 -22.45
CA PHE A 358 -19.67 20.14 -21.04
C PHE A 358 -20.35 21.50 -20.77
N ARG A 359 -20.12 22.48 -21.64
CA ARG A 359 -20.74 23.82 -21.52
C ARG A 359 -22.25 23.78 -21.80
N GLU A 360 -22.69 22.91 -22.69
CA GLU A 360 -24.10 22.70 -23.02
C GLU A 360 -24.86 21.92 -21.94
N ALA A 361 -24.18 21.06 -21.17
CA ALA A 361 -24.81 20.24 -20.13
C ALA A 361 -25.49 21.05 -19.02
N ARG A 362 -25.03 22.29 -18.75
CA ARG A 362 -25.60 23.25 -17.78
C ARG A 362 -25.99 22.59 -16.44
N PHE A 363 -24.99 22.34 -15.61
CA PHE A 363 -25.15 21.72 -14.30
C PHE A 363 -25.84 22.66 -13.29
N THR A 364 -26.55 22.08 -12.31
CA THR A 364 -27.23 22.81 -11.23
C THR A 364 -26.67 22.40 -9.87
N ALA A 365 -26.35 23.37 -9.02
CA ALA A 365 -25.88 23.13 -7.66
C ALA A 365 -27.00 22.51 -6.81
N GLU A 366 -26.77 21.34 -6.21
CA GLU A 366 -27.78 20.61 -5.42
C GLU A 366 -27.46 20.55 -3.92
N GLY A 367 -26.18 20.39 -3.56
CA GLY A 367 -25.79 20.30 -2.15
C GLY A 367 -24.30 20.32 -1.90
N VAL A 368 -23.94 20.54 -0.64
CA VAL A 368 -22.56 20.58 -0.14
C VAL A 368 -22.36 19.38 0.78
N PHE A 369 -21.31 18.60 0.54
CA PHE A 369 -20.91 17.48 1.39
C PHE A 369 -19.53 17.73 1.97
N ASN A 370 -19.19 17.07 3.07
CA ASN A 370 -17.84 17.12 3.63
C ASN A 370 -17.23 15.73 3.67
N ILE A 371 -16.23 15.54 2.82
CA ILE A 371 -15.51 14.28 2.65
C ILE A 371 -14.82 13.81 3.94
N GLU A 372 -14.48 14.72 4.84
CA GLU A 372 -13.87 14.41 6.14
C GLU A 372 -14.87 13.76 7.10
N ASN A 373 -16.19 13.92 6.86
CA ASN A 373 -17.26 13.30 7.64
C ASN A 373 -17.63 11.89 7.16
N ILE A 374 -17.06 11.44 6.03
CA ILE A 374 -17.25 10.06 5.55
C ILE A 374 -16.64 9.10 6.57
N PRO A 375 -17.36 8.02 6.98
CA PRO A 375 -16.84 7.03 7.93
C PRO A 375 -15.48 6.48 7.49
N ARG A 376 -14.44 6.77 8.28
CA ARG A 376 -13.09 6.28 8.01
C ARG A 376 -12.92 4.86 8.52
N PRO A 377 -12.44 3.90 7.70
CA PRO A 377 -11.91 2.65 8.22
C PRO A 377 -10.80 2.97 9.23
N LEU A 378 -10.71 2.22 10.33
CA LEU A 378 -9.63 2.34 11.31
C LEU A 378 -8.26 2.36 10.58
N ASP A 379 -7.36 3.29 10.93
CA ASP A 379 -6.11 3.67 10.21
C ASP A 379 -5.24 2.51 9.67
N ILE A 380 -5.33 1.31 10.23
CA ILE A 380 -4.58 0.11 9.80
C ILE A 380 -5.14 -0.47 8.49
N ASN A 381 -6.41 -0.19 8.18
CA ASN A 381 -7.15 -0.65 7.01
C ASN A 381 -7.32 0.37 5.91
N ARG A 382 -6.70 1.54 6.06
CA ARG A 382 -6.77 2.59 5.06
C ARG A 382 -5.97 2.15 3.85
N VAL A 383 -6.65 1.40 2.98
CA VAL A 383 -6.14 1.00 1.69
C VAL A 383 -6.23 2.26 0.82
N PRO A 384 -5.13 2.74 0.22
CA PRO A 384 -5.02 3.99 -0.54
C PRO A 384 -5.91 4.13 -1.80
N LEU A 385 -7.02 3.39 -1.88
CA LEU A 385 -7.99 3.44 -2.96
C LEU A 385 -9.31 4.11 -2.52
N GLU A 386 -9.29 4.88 -1.44
CA GLU A 386 -10.39 5.78 -1.15
C GLU A 386 -10.33 6.91 -2.18
N THR A 387 -11.14 6.81 -3.23
CA THR A 387 -11.23 7.78 -4.33
C THR A 387 -11.40 9.23 -3.85
N TYR A 388 -11.87 9.39 -2.62
CA TYR A 388 -12.22 10.64 -1.96
C TYR A 388 -11.10 11.26 -1.12
N PHE A 389 -9.96 10.59 -0.91
CA PHE A 389 -8.84 11.17 -0.18
C PHE A 389 -7.60 11.28 -1.07
N PRO A 390 -6.83 12.38 -0.96
CA PRO A 390 -5.58 12.52 -1.70
C PRO A 390 -4.58 11.43 -1.28
N PRO A 391 -3.68 11.00 -2.18
CA PRO A 391 -2.73 9.94 -1.87
C PRO A 391 -1.69 10.47 -0.87
N SER A 392 -1.31 9.63 0.09
CA SER A 392 -0.21 9.96 1.01
C SER A 392 1.12 9.73 0.30
N ALA A 393 1.89 10.80 0.16
CA ALA A 393 3.26 10.77 -0.35
C ALA A 393 4.15 11.61 0.57
N THR A 394 5.26 11.04 1.03
CA THR A 394 6.15 11.73 1.97
C THR A 394 7.58 11.69 1.44
N LEU A 395 8.18 12.86 1.29
CA LEU A 395 9.57 13.02 0.90
C LEU A 395 10.49 12.69 2.09
N TYR A 396 11.42 11.76 1.90
CA TYR A 396 12.37 11.32 2.94
C TYR A 396 13.82 11.63 2.59
N PHE A 397 14.15 11.64 1.30
CA PHE A 397 15.49 11.95 0.83
C PHE A 397 15.42 12.97 -0.29
N ASP A 398 16.37 13.89 -0.34
CA ASP A 398 16.53 14.82 -1.44
C ASP A 398 16.99 14.12 -2.73
N GLU A 399 17.16 14.89 -3.80
CA GLU A 399 17.60 14.40 -5.11
C GLU A 399 19.00 13.75 -5.08
N THR A 400 19.85 14.12 -4.11
CA THR A 400 21.17 13.51 -3.93
C THR A 400 21.15 12.21 -3.13
N GLY A 401 19.99 11.88 -2.54
CA GLY A 401 19.80 10.74 -1.65
C GLY A 401 20.19 11.01 -0.19
N GLN A 402 20.37 12.28 0.19
CA GLN A 402 20.58 12.67 1.58
C GLN A 402 19.24 12.71 2.33
N ALA A 403 19.20 12.13 3.53
CA ALA A 403 17.99 12.12 4.35
C ALA A 403 17.65 13.54 4.81
N ILE A 404 16.37 13.90 4.68
CA ILE A 404 15.80 15.17 5.13
C ILE A 404 14.76 14.94 6.22
N GLU A 405 14.26 16.01 6.83
CA GLU A 405 13.08 15.92 7.67
C GLU A 405 11.87 15.48 6.81
N PRO A 406 11.09 14.47 7.21
CA PRO A 406 9.99 13.97 6.39
C PRO A 406 8.96 15.04 6.08
N GLN A 407 8.75 15.33 4.80
CA GLN A 407 7.81 16.36 4.33
C GLN A 407 6.66 15.72 3.54
N PRO A 408 5.39 15.88 3.97
CA PRO A 408 4.26 15.38 3.21
C PRO A 408 4.03 16.26 1.98
N LEU A 409 3.97 15.64 0.80
CA LEU A 409 3.68 16.34 -0.44
C LEU A 409 2.18 16.61 -0.57
N ARG A 410 1.84 17.72 -1.21
CA ARG A 410 0.48 18.21 -1.45
C ARG A 410 0.26 18.47 -2.93
N THR A 411 -1.00 18.60 -3.32
CA THR A 411 -1.38 18.99 -4.69
C THR A 411 -1.34 20.52 -4.83
N THR A 412 -0.84 21.01 -5.96
CA THR A 412 -0.95 22.42 -6.34
C THR A 412 -2.28 22.73 -7.02
N GLY A 413 -3.00 21.67 -7.42
CA GLY A 413 -4.22 21.75 -8.21
C GLY A 413 -3.96 21.76 -9.72
N HIS A 414 -2.69 21.76 -10.16
CA HIS A 414 -2.36 21.70 -11.57
C HIS A 414 -2.62 20.29 -12.15
N PRO A 415 -3.21 20.13 -13.35
CA PRO A 415 -3.51 18.80 -13.89
C PRO A 415 -2.28 17.91 -14.08
N ALA A 416 -1.08 18.47 -14.33
CA ALA A 416 0.15 17.69 -14.48
C ALA A 416 0.86 17.35 -13.15
N ASP A 417 0.26 17.65 -12.00
CA ASP A 417 0.86 17.41 -10.69
C ASP A 417 1.17 15.94 -10.42
N TYR A 418 2.20 15.72 -9.61
CA TYR A 418 2.51 14.41 -9.06
C TYR A 418 1.38 13.91 -8.14
N ILE A 419 0.92 14.74 -7.21
CA ILE A 419 -0.24 14.44 -6.33
C ILE A 419 -1.51 15.03 -6.93
N GLN A 420 -2.50 14.18 -7.20
CA GLN A 420 -3.80 14.60 -7.73
C GLN A 420 -4.78 14.95 -6.63
N SER A 421 -5.62 15.95 -6.89
CA SER A 421 -6.80 16.25 -6.08
C SER A 421 -7.83 15.13 -6.20
N PRO A 422 -8.53 14.75 -5.11
CA PRO A 422 -9.68 13.86 -5.20
C PRO A 422 -10.84 14.56 -5.97
N PRO A 423 -11.88 13.83 -6.38
CA PRO A 423 -13.11 14.42 -6.88
C PRO A 423 -13.69 15.40 -5.85
N LEU A 424 -13.78 16.67 -6.23
CA LEU A 424 -14.39 17.74 -5.43
C LEU A 424 -15.82 18.04 -5.87
N LEU A 425 -16.15 17.68 -7.11
CA LEU A 425 -17.50 17.79 -7.65
C LEU A 425 -18.03 16.39 -7.97
N LEU A 426 -19.27 16.10 -7.57
CA LEU A 426 -19.94 14.83 -7.81
C LEU A 426 -21.27 15.04 -8.51
N THR A 427 -21.52 14.29 -9.57
CA THR A 427 -22.79 14.28 -10.32
C THR A 427 -23.26 12.83 -10.51
N THR A 428 -24.43 12.60 -11.10
CA THR A 428 -24.86 11.24 -11.44
C THR A 428 -24.10 10.66 -12.64
N ILE A 429 -24.06 9.34 -12.80
CA ILE A 429 -23.46 8.69 -13.98
C ILE A 429 -24.17 9.13 -15.27
N GLU A 430 -25.49 9.25 -15.26
CA GLU A 430 -26.31 9.67 -16.40
C GLU A 430 -25.93 11.08 -16.85
N ALA A 431 -25.61 11.96 -15.90
CA ALA A 431 -25.12 13.30 -16.17
C ALA A 431 -23.71 13.28 -16.78
N ALA A 432 -22.81 12.46 -16.22
CA ALA A 432 -21.47 12.29 -16.76
C ALA A 432 -21.49 11.75 -18.21
N GLN A 433 -22.38 10.80 -18.51
CA GLN A 433 -22.56 10.24 -19.85
C GLN A 433 -22.91 11.30 -20.91
N ARG A 434 -23.65 12.35 -20.53
CA ARG A 434 -23.97 13.47 -21.46
C ARG A 434 -22.71 14.23 -21.92
N VAL A 435 -21.60 14.10 -21.19
CA VAL A 435 -20.33 14.79 -21.45
C VAL A 435 -19.28 13.87 -22.05
N CYS A 436 -19.11 12.66 -21.50
CA CYS A 436 -18.03 11.75 -21.89
C CYS A 436 -18.47 10.50 -22.65
N GLY A 437 -19.77 10.33 -22.93
CA GLY A 437 -20.30 9.22 -23.73
C GLY A 437 -20.67 7.99 -22.91
N ASN A 438 -21.01 6.89 -23.61
CA ASN A 438 -21.56 5.68 -22.98
C ASN A 438 -20.51 4.81 -22.26
N ASP A 439 -19.23 4.99 -22.56
CA ASP A 439 -18.09 4.31 -21.94
C ASP A 439 -17.40 5.21 -20.89
N CYS A 440 -18.15 6.10 -20.25
CA CYS A 440 -17.64 7.08 -19.30
C CYS A 440 -17.11 6.50 -17.98
N ILE A 441 -17.47 5.28 -17.62
CA ILE A 441 -17.15 4.71 -16.31
C ILE A 441 -15.66 4.36 -16.28
N SER A 442 -14.96 4.90 -15.29
CA SER A 442 -13.52 4.75 -15.10
C SER A 442 -13.16 3.54 -14.24
N ALA A 443 -14.03 3.18 -13.29
CA ALA A 443 -13.89 1.98 -12.46
C ALA A 443 -15.20 1.61 -11.79
N ILE A 444 -15.32 0.35 -11.37
CA ILE A 444 -16.44 -0.13 -10.56
C ILE A 444 -15.90 -0.81 -9.31
N ARG A 445 -16.32 -0.33 -8.14
CA ARG A 445 -15.97 -0.89 -6.82
C ARG A 445 -17.08 -1.83 -6.40
N VAL A 446 -16.76 -3.11 -6.19
CA VAL A 446 -17.75 -4.16 -5.97
C VAL A 446 -17.60 -4.78 -4.58
N ARG A 447 -18.71 -4.87 -3.85
CA ARG A 447 -18.85 -5.58 -2.57
C ARG A 447 -19.66 -6.86 -2.76
N VAL A 448 -19.13 -7.96 -2.26
CA VAL A 448 -19.76 -9.28 -2.30
C VAL A 448 -20.61 -9.51 -1.05
N GLY A 449 -21.86 -9.92 -1.24
CA GLY A 449 -22.82 -10.13 -0.16
C GLY A 449 -22.53 -11.34 0.71
N GLY A 450 -22.91 -11.24 1.99
CA GLY A 450 -22.93 -12.36 2.93
C GLY A 450 -21.55 -12.80 3.44
N ILE A 451 -20.57 -11.89 3.47
CA ILE A 451 -19.22 -12.15 3.98
C ILE A 451 -18.93 -11.31 5.22
N ASN A 452 -18.89 -11.95 6.39
CA ASN A 452 -18.55 -11.28 7.65
C ASN A 452 -17.11 -11.57 8.12
N GLU A 453 -16.51 -12.66 7.63
CA GLU A 453 -15.17 -13.11 8.00
C GLU A 453 -14.43 -13.68 6.78
N LEU A 454 -13.11 -13.51 6.72
CA LEU A 454 -12.28 -14.08 5.67
C LEU A 454 -12.05 -15.58 5.89
N THR A 455 -13.03 -16.39 5.51
CA THR A 455 -12.90 -17.85 5.45
C THR A 455 -12.43 -18.30 4.06
N PRO A 456 -11.84 -19.50 3.92
CA PRO A 456 -11.53 -20.06 2.60
C PRO A 456 -12.76 -20.18 1.68
N ALA A 457 -13.97 -20.32 2.24
CA ALA A 457 -15.21 -20.31 1.47
C ALA A 457 -15.56 -18.90 0.97
N ALA A 458 -15.40 -17.88 1.81
CA ALA A 458 -15.57 -16.49 1.42
C ALA A 458 -14.59 -16.08 0.32
N GLN A 459 -13.31 -16.44 0.46
CA GLN A 459 -12.29 -16.17 -0.56
C GLN A 459 -12.66 -16.81 -1.91
N ARG A 460 -13.06 -18.09 -1.93
CA ARG A 460 -13.52 -18.75 -3.17
C ARG A 460 -14.75 -18.08 -3.78
N LYS A 461 -15.67 -17.59 -2.94
CA LYS A 461 -16.86 -16.86 -3.41
C LYS A 461 -16.45 -15.58 -4.14
N ILE A 462 -15.55 -14.79 -3.55
CA ILE A 462 -15.00 -13.57 -4.15
C ILE A 462 -14.25 -13.89 -5.46
N GLU A 463 -13.37 -14.90 -5.45
CA GLU A 463 -12.63 -15.33 -6.65
C GLU A 463 -13.56 -15.80 -7.78
N THR A 464 -14.66 -16.48 -7.43
CA THR A 464 -15.67 -16.93 -8.41
C THR A 464 -16.39 -15.73 -9.04
N ILE A 465 -16.82 -14.77 -8.23
CA ILE A 465 -17.49 -13.55 -8.72
C ILE A 465 -16.52 -12.70 -9.54
N ALA A 466 -15.28 -12.53 -9.09
CA ALA A 466 -14.24 -11.81 -9.83
C ALA A 466 -13.96 -12.46 -11.21
N GLY A 467 -13.87 -13.79 -11.25
CA GLY A 467 -13.75 -14.54 -12.50
C GLY A 467 -14.96 -14.39 -13.42
N GLU A 468 -16.18 -14.34 -12.86
CA GLU A 468 -17.41 -14.12 -13.61
C GLU A 468 -17.45 -12.71 -14.22
N ILE A 469 -17.13 -11.68 -13.43
CA ILE A 469 -17.02 -10.30 -13.91
C ILE A 469 -16.05 -10.22 -15.09
N ALA A 470 -14.84 -10.77 -14.93
CA ALA A 470 -13.81 -10.73 -15.97
C ALA A 470 -14.29 -11.44 -17.26
N ARG A 471 -14.96 -12.59 -17.13
CA ARG A 471 -15.50 -13.36 -18.25
C ARG A 471 -16.62 -12.64 -18.99
N LEU A 472 -17.54 -12.01 -18.27
CA LEU A 472 -18.70 -11.34 -18.86
C LEU A 472 -18.32 -10.02 -19.55
N THR A 473 -17.39 -9.28 -18.95
CA THR A 473 -17.10 -7.90 -19.37
C THR A 473 -15.82 -7.75 -20.16
N GLY A 474 -14.86 -8.67 -20.02
CA GLY A 474 -13.51 -8.54 -20.59
C GLY A 474 -12.63 -7.50 -19.89
N LEU A 475 -13.08 -6.97 -18.74
CA LEU A 475 -12.39 -5.93 -17.97
C LEU A 475 -11.28 -6.50 -17.07
N ASP A 476 -10.38 -5.62 -16.62
CA ASP A 476 -9.36 -5.97 -15.64
C ASP A 476 -9.97 -6.01 -14.23
N VAL A 477 -9.91 -7.17 -13.57
CA VAL A 477 -10.54 -7.40 -12.25
C VAL A 477 -9.51 -7.71 -11.19
N ASP A 478 -9.34 -6.81 -10.22
CA ASP A 478 -8.42 -6.95 -9.09
C ASP A 478 -9.18 -7.35 -7.81
N ILE A 479 -8.72 -8.41 -7.16
CA ILE A 479 -9.24 -8.85 -5.86
C ILE A 479 -8.51 -8.06 -4.78
N MET A 480 -9.27 -7.31 -3.98
CA MET A 480 -8.74 -6.42 -2.94
C MET A 480 -8.75 -7.05 -1.55
N VAL A 481 -9.56 -8.08 -1.35
CA VAL A 481 -9.64 -8.81 -0.07
C VAL A 481 -8.28 -9.42 0.31
N GLY A 482 -7.87 -9.23 1.57
CA GLY A 482 -6.57 -9.70 2.06
C GLY A 482 -5.39 -8.94 1.45
N SER A 483 -5.61 -7.74 0.92
CA SER A 483 -4.53 -6.83 0.53
C SER A 483 -3.99 -6.08 1.75
N SER A 484 -2.74 -5.63 1.68
CA SER A 484 -2.13 -4.76 2.71
C SER A 484 -1.53 -3.52 2.06
N PRO A 485 -1.63 -2.36 2.71
CA PRO A 485 -0.78 -1.22 2.39
C PRO A 485 0.70 -1.64 2.43
N THR A 486 1.46 -1.23 1.42
CA THR A 486 2.90 -1.43 1.33
C THR A 486 3.55 -0.13 0.85
N ARG A 487 4.61 0.26 1.55
CA ARG A 487 5.38 1.46 1.22
C ARG A 487 6.35 1.14 0.08
N VAL A 488 6.28 1.93 -0.98
CA VAL A 488 7.16 1.85 -2.15
C VAL A 488 7.93 3.16 -2.24
N LEU A 489 9.25 3.05 -2.41
CA LEU A 489 10.09 4.22 -2.57
C LEU A 489 10.17 4.57 -4.06
N VAL A 490 9.86 5.82 -4.38
CA VAL A 490 9.80 6.36 -5.73
C VAL A 490 10.72 7.55 -5.82
N HIS A 491 11.65 7.53 -6.77
CA HIS A 491 12.44 8.68 -7.15
C HIS A 491 11.64 9.57 -8.11
N VAL A 492 11.32 10.78 -7.64
CA VAL A 492 10.62 11.83 -8.38
C VAL A 492 11.66 12.86 -8.84
N PRO A 493 11.96 12.96 -10.15
CA PRO A 493 12.98 13.89 -10.64
C PRO A 493 12.70 15.34 -10.24
N GLY A 494 13.73 16.08 -9.83
CA GLY A 494 13.61 17.46 -9.34
C GLY A 494 13.04 17.61 -7.91
N VAL A 495 12.62 16.51 -7.27
CA VAL A 495 12.09 16.50 -5.90
C VAL A 495 12.97 15.63 -4.98
N GLY A 496 13.12 14.35 -5.31
CA GLY A 496 13.89 13.39 -4.51
C GLY A 496 13.20 12.04 -4.34
N TYR A 497 13.49 11.32 -3.26
CA TYR A 497 12.90 10.01 -2.98
C TYR A 497 11.70 10.12 -2.05
N VAL A 498 10.55 9.81 -2.61
CA VAL A 498 9.22 9.88 -1.99
C VAL A 498 8.75 8.48 -1.63
N GLU A 499 8.23 8.32 -0.42
CA GLU A 499 7.52 7.11 -0.01
C GLU A 499 6.05 7.22 -0.40
N GLU A 500 5.61 6.37 -1.33
CA GLU A 500 4.22 6.21 -1.71
C GLU A 500 3.60 5.00 -0.99
N GLN A 501 2.31 5.08 -0.66
CA GLN A 501 1.55 3.94 -0.13
C GLN A 501 0.87 3.18 -1.25
N TRP A 502 1.48 2.09 -1.71
CA TRP A 502 0.89 1.16 -2.69
C TRP A 502 0.18 0.02 -1.97
N ILE A 503 -0.45 -0.89 -2.72
CA ILE A 503 -1.19 -2.03 -2.16
C ILE A 503 -0.63 -3.33 -2.69
N GLN A 504 -0.27 -4.24 -1.79
CA GLN A 504 0.10 -5.60 -2.16
C GLN A 504 -1.14 -6.47 -2.17
N LYS A 505 -1.47 -7.02 -3.35
CA LYS A 505 -2.61 -7.90 -3.57
C LYS A 505 -2.30 -9.33 -3.09
N ASN A 506 -3.32 -10.07 -2.64
CA ASN A 506 -3.26 -11.52 -2.35
C ASN A 506 -2.17 -11.97 -1.37
N ILE A 507 -2.05 -11.33 -0.21
CA ILE A 507 -1.04 -11.67 0.82
C ILE A 507 -1.36 -12.99 1.53
N THR A 508 -2.64 -13.36 1.61
CA THR A 508 -3.12 -14.51 2.36
C THR A 508 -2.58 -15.85 1.84
N THR A 509 -2.44 -16.03 0.53
CA THR A 509 -1.93 -17.27 -0.07
C THR A 509 -0.40 -17.35 -0.03
N THR A 510 0.27 -16.24 -0.34
CA THR A 510 1.74 -16.22 -0.47
C THR A 510 2.46 -16.35 0.88
N TYR A 511 1.87 -15.84 1.97
CA TYR A 511 2.50 -15.92 3.29
C TYR A 511 2.22 -17.23 4.02
N GLN A 512 1.03 -17.82 3.86
CA GLN A 512 0.70 -19.09 4.50
C GLN A 512 1.61 -20.23 4.00
N GLU A 513 1.94 -20.25 2.70
CA GLU A 513 2.83 -21.26 2.11
C GLU A 513 4.30 -21.08 2.55
N ARG A 514 4.79 -19.84 2.65
CA ARG A 514 6.18 -19.54 3.03
C ARG A 514 6.47 -19.83 4.50
N VAL A 515 5.54 -19.50 5.40
CA VAL A 515 5.70 -19.76 6.84
C VAL A 515 5.66 -21.27 7.12
N GLN A 516 4.75 -22.01 6.49
CA GLN A 516 4.67 -23.47 6.66
C GLN A 516 5.91 -24.20 6.14
N THR A 517 6.44 -23.79 4.97
CA THR A 517 7.64 -24.41 4.39
C THR A 517 8.87 -24.17 5.25
N GLY A 518 9.07 -22.94 5.75
CA GLY A 518 10.20 -22.61 6.63
C GLY A 518 10.18 -23.40 7.94
N HIS A 519 9.01 -23.54 8.56
CA HIS A 519 8.85 -24.35 9.77
C HIS A 519 9.09 -25.84 9.52
N LEU A 520 8.61 -26.38 8.40
CA LEU A 520 8.80 -27.80 8.04
C LEU A 520 10.27 -28.12 7.74
N LEU A 521 11.00 -27.19 7.12
CA LEU A 521 12.46 -27.28 6.95
C LEU A 521 13.18 -27.25 8.30
N LEU A 522 12.83 -26.32 9.20
CA LEU A 522 13.43 -26.24 10.54
C LEU A 522 13.22 -27.53 11.33
N LEU A 523 11.98 -28.04 11.36
CA LEU A 523 11.64 -29.32 12.00
C LEU A 523 12.39 -30.49 11.36
N GLY A 524 12.39 -30.58 10.03
CA GLY A 524 13.10 -31.64 9.30
C GLY A 524 14.60 -31.63 9.60
N THR A 525 15.21 -30.45 9.69
CA THR A 525 16.63 -30.29 10.03
C THR A 525 16.90 -30.71 11.47
N LEU A 526 16.05 -30.32 12.42
CA LEU A 526 16.17 -30.71 13.83
C LEU A 526 16.02 -32.23 14.02
N LEU A 527 15.10 -32.85 13.29
CA LEU A 527 14.93 -34.32 13.27
C LEU A 527 16.12 -35.02 12.61
N GLY A 528 16.67 -34.47 11.53
CA GLY A 528 17.90 -34.98 10.91
C GLY A 528 19.09 -34.98 11.87
N ILE A 529 19.34 -33.84 12.53
CA ILE A 529 20.40 -33.70 13.55
C ILE A 529 20.15 -34.65 14.72
N GLY A 530 18.91 -34.74 15.20
CA GLY A 530 18.54 -35.66 16.28
C GLY A 530 18.78 -37.12 15.92
N GLY A 531 18.41 -37.53 14.70
CA GLY A 531 18.61 -38.89 14.21
C GLY A 531 20.09 -39.25 14.11
N LEU A 532 20.89 -38.33 13.57
CA LEU A 532 22.34 -38.48 13.48
C LEU A 532 23.00 -38.54 14.86
N PHE A 533 22.53 -37.72 15.82
CA PHE A 533 23.00 -37.74 17.19
C PHE A 533 22.72 -39.09 17.89
N VAL A 534 21.51 -39.64 17.74
CA VAL A 534 21.19 -40.98 18.27
C VAL A 534 22.07 -42.05 17.63
N LEU A 535 22.23 -42.00 16.31
CA LEU A 535 23.06 -42.94 15.56
C LEU A 535 24.51 -42.93 16.05
N ASP A 536 25.12 -41.75 16.14
CA ASP A 536 26.52 -41.58 16.56
C ASP A 536 26.74 -42.10 17.99
N LEU A 537 25.86 -41.72 18.91
CA LEU A 537 26.01 -42.08 20.32
C LEU A 537 25.70 -43.56 20.57
N ALA A 538 24.71 -44.13 19.87
CA ALA A 538 24.43 -45.57 19.87
C ALA A 538 25.59 -46.37 19.27
N TRP A 539 26.19 -45.88 18.18
CA TRP A 539 27.39 -46.48 17.60
C TRP A 539 28.56 -46.48 18.58
N ALA A 540 28.84 -45.33 19.19
CA ALA A 540 29.90 -45.17 20.18
C ALA A 540 29.69 -46.08 21.41
N GLU A 541 28.44 -46.30 21.83
CA GLU A 541 28.09 -47.23 22.89
C GLU A 541 28.36 -48.69 22.50
N VAL A 542 27.97 -49.11 21.30
CA VAL A 542 28.24 -50.46 20.78
C VAL A 542 29.74 -50.73 20.68
N VAL A 543 30.52 -49.76 20.18
CA VAL A 543 31.99 -49.87 20.09
C VAL A 543 32.62 -50.01 21.47
N ALA A 544 32.19 -49.21 22.46
CA ALA A 544 32.73 -49.29 23.81
C ALA A 544 32.36 -50.59 24.54
N ARG A 545 31.16 -51.13 24.29
CA ARG A 545 30.67 -52.37 24.89
C ARG A 545 31.04 -53.62 24.08
N ARG A 546 31.82 -53.48 22.99
CA ARG A 546 32.18 -54.58 22.08
C ARG A 546 32.75 -55.82 22.79
N ARG A 547 33.57 -55.62 23.84
CA ARG A 547 34.14 -56.72 24.64
C ARG A 547 33.07 -57.46 25.45
N THR A 548 32.18 -56.70 26.09
CA THR A 548 31.07 -57.27 26.88
C THR A 548 30.09 -58.01 25.98
N ILE A 549 29.77 -57.47 24.81
CA ILE A 549 28.91 -58.10 23.82
C ILE A 549 29.54 -59.40 23.30
N ALA A 550 30.85 -59.39 23.01
CA ALA A 550 31.56 -60.61 22.60
C ALA A 550 31.56 -61.69 23.69
N LEU A 551 31.72 -61.30 24.96
CA LEU A 551 31.63 -62.22 26.10
C LEU A 551 30.20 -62.79 26.26
N GLN A 552 29.17 -61.96 26.15
CA GLN A 552 27.77 -62.40 26.18
C GLN A 552 27.47 -63.43 25.07
N LYS A 553 27.96 -63.17 23.85
CA LYS A 553 27.82 -64.12 22.73
C LYS A 553 28.63 -65.40 22.94
N ALA A 554 29.82 -65.33 23.55
CA ALA A 554 30.61 -66.51 23.90
C ALA A 554 29.93 -67.38 24.99
N LEU A 555 29.14 -66.76 25.86
CA LEU A 555 28.30 -67.44 26.86
C LEU A 555 26.96 -67.97 26.30
N GLY A 556 26.76 -67.93 24.98
CA GLY A 556 25.61 -68.53 24.31
C GLY A 556 24.44 -67.57 24.03
N TRP A 557 24.60 -66.26 24.18
CA TRP A 557 23.54 -65.31 23.84
C TRP A 557 23.27 -65.29 22.32
N ARG A 558 22.01 -65.47 21.92
CA ARG A 558 21.58 -65.37 20.52
C ARG A 558 21.71 -63.93 20.00
N SER A 559 22.03 -63.75 18.72
CA SER A 559 22.14 -62.43 18.08
C SER A 559 20.88 -61.56 18.22
N ALA A 560 19.69 -62.17 18.16
CA ALA A 560 18.42 -61.48 18.40
C ALA A 560 18.28 -60.95 19.84
N THR A 561 18.86 -61.63 20.83
CA THR A 561 18.85 -61.20 22.24
C THR A 561 19.73 -59.97 22.43
N VAL A 562 20.91 -59.95 21.81
CA VAL A 562 21.83 -58.79 21.83
C VAL A 562 21.21 -57.58 21.14
N PHE A 563 20.60 -57.79 19.96
CA PHE A 563 19.88 -56.73 19.23
C PHE A 563 18.79 -56.10 20.10
N ARG A 564 17.90 -56.93 20.68
CA ARG A 564 16.82 -56.45 21.55
C ARG A 564 17.35 -55.74 22.78
N GLN A 565 18.44 -56.23 23.37
CA GLN A 565 19.04 -55.59 24.54
C GLN A 565 19.52 -54.17 24.21
N VAL A 566 20.32 -54.00 23.15
CA VAL A 566 20.86 -52.69 22.75
C VAL A 566 19.73 -51.73 22.36
N LEU A 567 18.79 -52.19 21.54
CA LEU A 567 17.66 -51.38 21.12
C LEU A 567 16.76 -50.97 22.30
N SER A 568 16.52 -51.88 23.26
CA SER A 568 15.71 -51.58 24.45
C SER A 568 16.33 -50.51 25.35
N GLN A 569 17.67 -50.40 25.40
CA GLN A 569 18.36 -49.38 26.19
C GLN A 569 18.19 -47.98 25.56
N ILE A 570 18.34 -47.89 24.25
CA ILE A 570 18.14 -46.64 23.49
C ILE A 570 16.68 -46.20 23.57
N LEU A 571 15.74 -47.14 23.41
CA LEU A 571 14.31 -46.88 23.56
C LEU A 571 13.93 -46.41 24.96
N LEU A 572 14.43 -47.07 26.00
CA LEU A 572 14.16 -46.67 27.38
C LEU A 572 14.66 -45.26 27.66
N ALA A 573 15.86 -44.93 27.19
CA ALA A 573 16.42 -43.58 27.31
C ALA A 573 15.55 -42.55 26.57
N GLY A 574 15.08 -42.86 25.36
CA GLY A 574 14.17 -42.00 24.59
C GLY A 574 12.81 -41.80 25.25
N VAL A 575 12.19 -42.84 25.79
CA VAL A 575 10.90 -42.73 26.51
C VAL A 575 11.04 -41.86 27.76
N VAL A 576 12.09 -42.08 28.56
CA VAL A 576 12.31 -41.27 29.77
C VAL A 576 12.60 -39.81 29.41
N ALA A 577 13.45 -39.58 28.41
CA ALA A 577 13.80 -38.25 27.96
C ALA A 577 12.59 -37.48 27.41
N THR A 578 11.73 -38.14 26.62
CA THR A 578 10.56 -37.50 26.02
C THR A 578 9.48 -37.18 27.04
N LEU A 579 9.23 -38.05 28.03
CA LEU A 579 8.30 -37.78 29.11
C LEU A 579 8.74 -36.57 29.96
N LEU A 580 10.01 -36.53 30.33
CA LEU A 580 10.59 -35.39 31.06
C LEU A 580 10.57 -34.12 30.22
N GLY A 581 10.94 -34.21 28.93
CA GLY A 581 10.97 -33.07 28.02
C GLY A 581 9.58 -32.49 27.79
N THR A 582 8.56 -33.34 27.67
CA THR A 582 7.17 -32.91 27.53
C THR A 582 6.69 -32.17 28.77
N LEU A 583 6.99 -32.68 29.96
CA LEU A 583 6.61 -32.03 31.23
C LEU A 583 7.25 -30.65 31.36
N VAL A 584 8.53 -30.53 31.02
CA VAL A 584 9.26 -29.25 31.03
C VAL A 584 8.72 -28.29 29.97
N ALA A 585 8.42 -28.76 28.76
CA ALA A 585 7.84 -27.93 27.70
C ALA A 585 6.47 -27.36 28.09
N ILE A 586 5.62 -28.14 28.78
CA ILE A 586 4.35 -27.65 29.34
C ILE A 586 4.61 -26.56 30.39
N GLY A 587 5.61 -26.75 31.26
CA GLY A 587 6.01 -25.76 32.27
C GLY A 587 6.48 -24.45 31.65
N ILE A 588 7.36 -24.52 30.65
CA ILE A 588 7.85 -23.36 29.89
C ILE A 588 6.68 -22.64 29.22
N SER A 589 5.77 -23.38 28.57
CA SER A 589 4.62 -22.79 27.87
C SER A 589 3.72 -22.01 28.84
N ARG A 590 3.47 -22.55 30.05
CA ARG A 590 2.72 -21.86 31.11
C ARG A 590 3.40 -20.59 31.59
N LEU A 591 4.70 -20.67 31.89
CA LEU A 591 5.48 -19.54 32.41
C LEU A 591 5.60 -18.40 31.39
N ALA A 592 5.68 -18.73 30.11
CA ALA A 592 5.79 -17.76 29.02
C ALA A 592 4.44 -17.20 28.54
N GLY A 593 3.31 -17.62 29.13
CA GLY A 593 1.98 -17.19 28.69
C GLY A 593 1.57 -17.71 27.30
N LEU A 594 2.21 -18.78 26.82
CA LEU A 594 1.92 -19.39 25.52
C LEU A 594 0.66 -20.28 25.61
N PRO A 595 -0.12 -20.43 24.52
CA PRO A 595 -1.26 -21.32 24.46
C PRO A 595 -0.83 -22.76 24.72
N MET A 596 -1.72 -23.53 25.34
CA MET A 596 -1.43 -24.93 25.66
C MET A 596 -1.18 -25.74 24.39
N PRO A 597 -0.11 -26.58 24.36
CA PRO A 597 0.10 -27.48 23.24
C PRO A 597 -1.11 -28.41 23.08
N SER A 598 -1.55 -28.62 21.84
CA SER A 598 -2.68 -29.51 21.56
C SER A 598 -2.38 -30.95 22.00
N LEU A 599 -3.41 -31.71 22.35
CA LEU A 599 -3.26 -33.11 22.75
C LEU A 599 -2.55 -33.96 21.67
N SER A 600 -2.81 -33.65 20.40
CA SER A 600 -2.13 -34.28 19.26
C SER A 600 -0.62 -34.04 19.25
N LEU A 601 -0.16 -32.85 19.65
CA LEU A 601 1.27 -32.52 19.70
C LEU A 601 1.95 -33.17 20.92
N LEU A 602 1.27 -33.14 22.08
CA LEU A 602 1.75 -33.77 23.31
C LEU A 602 1.95 -35.28 23.18
N LEU A 603 1.14 -35.95 22.36
CA LEU A 603 1.30 -37.38 22.07
C LEU A 603 2.20 -37.63 20.86
N GLY A 604 2.10 -36.78 19.82
CA GLY A 604 2.80 -36.94 18.56
C GLY A 604 4.33 -36.77 18.68
N VAL A 605 4.81 -35.76 19.41
CA VAL A 605 6.26 -35.50 19.53
C VAL A 605 6.99 -36.63 20.28
N PRO A 606 6.50 -37.13 21.43
CA PRO A 606 7.11 -38.30 22.08
C PRO A 606 7.13 -39.54 21.19
N LEU A 607 6.04 -39.82 20.47
CA LEU A 607 5.98 -40.93 19.51
C LEU A 607 7.03 -40.79 18.41
N LEU A 608 7.18 -39.57 17.88
CA LEU A 608 8.13 -39.27 16.81
C LEU A 608 9.58 -39.43 17.29
N VAL A 609 9.92 -38.91 18.47
CA VAL A 609 11.27 -39.06 19.04
C VAL A 609 11.58 -40.52 19.36
N VAL A 610 10.61 -41.30 19.85
CA VAL A 610 10.76 -42.75 20.02
C VAL A 610 10.96 -43.46 18.67
N GLY A 611 10.24 -43.06 17.63
CA GLY A 611 10.45 -43.53 16.26
C GLY A 611 11.85 -43.22 15.72
N LEU A 612 12.38 -42.05 16.06
CA LEU A 612 13.73 -41.64 15.73
C LEU A 612 14.78 -42.46 16.50
N CYS A 613 14.52 -42.80 17.77
CA CYS A 613 15.32 -43.77 18.53
C CYS A 613 15.34 -45.17 17.88
N LEU A 614 14.21 -45.62 17.34
CA LEU A 614 14.13 -46.88 16.60
C LEU A 614 14.98 -46.82 15.32
N ALA A 615 14.81 -45.78 14.51
CA ALA A 615 15.51 -45.62 13.25
C ALA A 615 17.03 -45.47 13.44
N GLY A 616 17.46 -44.55 14.32
CA GLY A 616 18.87 -44.30 14.61
C GLY A 616 19.55 -45.42 15.40
N GLY A 617 18.80 -46.16 16.23
CA GLY A 617 19.32 -47.26 17.04
C GLY A 617 19.37 -48.62 16.33
N ALA A 618 18.54 -48.84 15.30
CA ALA A 618 18.42 -50.13 14.63
C ALA A 618 19.73 -50.58 13.96
N TYR A 619 20.42 -49.68 13.25
CA TYR A 619 21.66 -50.02 12.54
C TYR A 619 22.82 -50.37 13.50
N PRO A 620 23.13 -49.56 14.54
CA PRO A 620 24.10 -49.93 15.56
C PRO A 620 23.73 -51.22 16.30
N ALA A 621 22.46 -51.43 16.63
CA ALA A 621 21.99 -52.66 17.27
C ALA A 621 22.19 -53.90 16.37
N TRP A 622 21.94 -53.76 15.07
CA TRP A 622 22.18 -54.80 14.07
C TRP A 622 23.66 -55.14 13.98
N LEU A 623 24.54 -54.14 13.94
CA LEU A 623 25.98 -54.36 13.97
C LEU A 623 26.44 -55.05 15.25
N ALA A 624 25.90 -54.65 16.40
CA ALA A 624 26.17 -55.30 17.69
C ALA A 624 25.86 -56.80 17.65
N ALA A 625 24.74 -57.16 17.03
CA ALA A 625 24.29 -58.55 16.89
C ALA A 625 25.22 -59.40 15.99
N HIS A 626 25.97 -58.79 15.07
CA HIS A 626 26.85 -59.46 14.12
C HIS A 626 28.32 -59.50 14.53
N ILE A 627 28.69 -58.96 15.70
CA ILE A 627 30.08 -59.03 16.20
C ILE A 627 30.48 -60.51 16.43
N PRO A 628 31.56 -61.03 15.80
CA PRO A 628 32.00 -62.40 16.00
C PRO A 628 32.67 -62.58 17.38
N PRO A 629 32.39 -63.67 18.13
CA PRO A 629 32.89 -63.88 19.49
C PRO A 629 34.43 -63.94 19.57
N ILE A 630 35.07 -64.53 18.55
CA ILE A 630 36.50 -64.86 18.56
C ILE A 630 37.41 -63.63 18.45
N VAL A 631 36.99 -62.60 17.71
CA VAL A 631 37.77 -61.37 17.48
C VAL A 631 37.77 -60.47 18.73
N GLY A 632 36.68 -60.49 19.50
CA GLY A 632 36.56 -59.68 20.72
C GLY A 632 37.43 -60.16 21.89
N LEU A 633 37.70 -61.47 21.97
CA LEU A 633 38.51 -62.09 23.02
C LEU A 633 40.03 -62.01 22.72
N GLN A 634 40.44 -62.08 21.45
CA GLN A 634 41.86 -61.98 21.05
C GLN A 634 42.52 -60.65 21.45
N GLN A 635 41.77 -59.54 21.47
CA GLN A 635 42.28 -58.23 21.90
C GLN A 635 42.55 -58.14 23.42
N GLY A 636 41.99 -59.05 24.24
CA GLY A 636 42.28 -59.14 25.67
C GLY A 636 43.63 -59.82 25.97
N ASN A 637 43.98 -60.84 25.17
CA ASN A 637 45.24 -61.58 25.33
C ASN A 637 46.48 -60.71 25.00
N LEU A 638 46.34 -59.71 24.14
CA LEU A 638 47.45 -58.81 23.78
C LEU A 638 47.89 -57.90 24.94
N ARG A 639 46.98 -57.51 25.86
CA ARG A 639 47.33 -56.73 27.07
C ARG A 639 47.83 -57.59 28.23
N ALA A 640 47.30 -58.80 28.38
CA ALA A 640 47.80 -59.75 29.39
C ALA A 640 49.24 -60.23 29.07
N ALA A 641 49.58 -60.34 27.79
CA ALA A 641 50.95 -60.66 27.35
C ALA A 641 51.95 -59.52 27.62
N THR A 642 51.52 -58.25 27.62
CA THR A 642 52.38 -57.11 27.93
C THR A 642 52.61 -56.93 29.44
N ALA A 643 51.64 -57.26 30.28
CA ALA A 643 51.79 -57.17 31.75
C ALA A 643 52.73 -58.23 32.35
N LYS A 644 53.01 -59.34 31.64
CA LYS A 644 53.93 -60.41 32.09
C LYS A 644 55.41 -60.21 31.72
N ARG A 645 55.80 -59.07 31.14
CA ARG A 645 57.19 -58.74 30.77
C ARG A 645 57.73 -57.46 31.44
N ALA A 646 57.41 -57.24 32.71
CA ALA A 646 58.18 -56.32 33.55
C ALA A 646 59.36 -57.09 34.19
N PRO A 647 60.64 -56.74 33.93
CA PRO A 647 61.77 -57.35 34.64
C PRO A 647 61.76 -56.91 36.11
N LEU A 648 62.04 -57.87 37.00
CA LEU A 648 62.28 -57.63 38.43
C LEU A 648 63.49 -56.68 38.61
N PRO A 649 63.44 -55.70 39.53
CA PRO A 649 64.59 -54.86 39.82
C PRO A 649 65.67 -55.69 40.53
N THR A 650 66.86 -55.77 39.93
CA THR A 650 68.07 -56.27 40.57
C THR A 650 68.59 -55.23 41.57
N ARG A 651 68.79 -55.65 42.82
CA ARG A 651 69.53 -54.91 43.85
C ARG A 651 71.01 -54.80 43.44
N SER A 652 71.50 -53.57 43.25
CA SER A 652 72.77 -53.03 43.73
C SER A 652 72.91 -51.59 43.25
#